data_AF-E6Q5Z5-F1
#
_entry.id   AF-E6Q5Z5-F1
#
_cell.length_a   1.000
_cell.length_b   1.000
_cell.length_c   1.000
_cell.angle_alpha   90.00
_cell.angle_beta   90.00
_cell.angle_gamma   90.00
#
_symmetry.space_group_name_H-M   'P 1'
#
loop_
_entity.id
_entity.type
_entity.pdbx_description
1 polymer ?
#
loop_
_entity_poly.entity_id
_entity_poly.type
_entity_poly.pdbx_seq_one_letter_code
_entity_poly.pdbx_strand_id
1 'polypeptide(L)'
;MIFHATTRRRRNQTTFDILAILLGGAWTLWPFILHRGIPGYQHDWSWPFFSSRACAAIGTIGSTWLTGGLGHPNPFANENPIAIAIAVASCRVLPAIALRLYLLVVILVAGTGMLALSRSMGIRGKAAAVAAFFYLAAPPFFNKVTAGQIGFFAAIALLPWVVVIVMAIVTRPSVENVLVAAILMSLTFVQPQFIVFNAAIIVAFLLFHFKTLKRAIFPAIASYGLAVGLSAPFFYAAMFMRPDFRYTVPKPLLAWEWNESGNWLSALRLNGYISPYSKLAYMRMDGWGVFELCLTLVCAVGAFGLLRSQSPSARAIAAIGALAYLIMTGLKGPLAIFFHWGFLHVQAFTLIRELYDAAPLLAVAYSVGLAMVVDNFRKLNILIWGMTIIALLPLMAVGHDRDLHFIIPSRDTRIAMRYVASGAPSRFLPLPYKMPIAYGRKTDLSGVDTLAFVNSARPSASTYGATVELDQLAGMLGDGRKAAVSRLLTSFGIGHLVIRPNMLSAFPAQLVTGSEGRSEGRARVVFSRLAMWYEIAPISSLRCAGVDCVLALRADPAAIVSSARVAGVLTNWRNVTEGAPHIDSGTAGRLSIRFPSADVSPYDGWVDASMWGWDSSVWDEMPGLVTVTKRGGQVALSAHPQAFLSYVAQYPLELCVRRGTCRRLRASSQPRRIDLVGNAVIRAMGWAAIARIGNPVAAPSLRRLELSHAREIHPWEYVVEATGHGLGFIEFKSRFNPDWILLGARSTHVRADAYANGWIVRLDGTSLLTIYFQPQHGFDFVAAAAGFGYVSVLLLLAVVRLSSSLRRKST
;
A
#
# COMPACT_ATOMS: atom_id res chain seq x y z
N MET A 1 -22.01 21.80 -22.41
CA MET A 1 -23.30 22.43 -22.81
C MET A 1 -24.07 23.14 -21.68
N ILE A 2 -23.55 23.23 -20.44
CA ILE A 2 -24.28 23.73 -19.24
C ILE A 2 -24.26 25.27 -19.08
N PHE A 3 -23.47 26.01 -19.87
CA PHE A 3 -23.26 27.46 -19.67
C PHE A 3 -23.62 28.39 -20.84
N HIS A 4 -24.31 27.93 -21.89
CA HIS A 4 -24.62 28.82 -23.02
C HIS A 4 -25.94 29.59 -22.86
N ALA A 5 -25.91 30.87 -23.25
CA ALA A 5 -26.94 31.91 -23.16
C ALA A 5 -27.35 32.33 -21.73
N THR A 6 -26.39 32.77 -20.92
CA THR A 6 -26.68 33.47 -19.67
C THR A 6 -26.85 34.96 -19.90
N THR A 7 -28.03 35.50 -19.58
CA THR A 7 -28.26 36.96 -19.49
C THR A 7 -27.20 37.63 -18.60
N ARG A 8 -26.90 38.91 -18.83
CA ARG A 8 -25.85 39.66 -18.09
C ARG A 8 -25.96 39.49 -16.56
N ARG A 9 -27.19 39.43 -16.03
CA ARG A 9 -27.48 39.19 -14.61
C ARG A 9 -26.99 37.81 -14.11
N ARG A 10 -27.08 36.76 -14.93
CA ARG A 10 -26.57 35.41 -14.59
C ARG A 10 -25.04 35.35 -14.60
N ARG A 11 -24.38 36.16 -15.43
CA ARG A 11 -22.91 36.24 -15.45
C ARG A 11 -22.37 36.79 -14.13
N ASN A 12 -22.91 37.91 -13.65
CA ASN A 12 -22.48 38.53 -12.38
C ASN A 12 -22.68 37.59 -11.18
N GLN A 13 -23.81 36.86 -11.12
CA GLN A 13 -24.05 35.89 -10.05
C GLN A 13 -23.05 34.74 -10.09
N THR A 14 -22.69 34.24 -11.28
CA THR A 14 -21.72 33.15 -11.40
C THR A 14 -20.33 33.58 -10.93
N THR A 15 -19.91 34.80 -11.28
CA THR A 15 -18.65 35.35 -10.77
C THR A 15 -18.65 35.48 -9.25
N PHE A 16 -19.74 36.00 -8.68
CA PHE A 16 -19.89 36.10 -7.23
C PHE A 16 -19.82 34.74 -6.54
N ASP A 17 -20.55 33.74 -7.06
CA ASP A 17 -20.58 32.40 -6.47
C ASP A 17 -19.20 31.72 -6.55
N ILE A 18 -18.46 31.89 -7.66
CA ILE A 18 -17.09 31.38 -7.80
C ILE A 18 -16.14 32.09 -6.83
N LEU A 19 -16.23 33.41 -6.72
CA LEU A 19 -15.41 34.18 -5.78
C LEU A 19 -15.70 33.76 -4.34
N ALA A 20 -16.97 33.55 -4.00
CA ALA A 20 -17.39 33.06 -2.69
C ALA A 20 -16.81 31.67 -2.40
N ILE A 21 -16.83 30.73 -3.35
CA ILE A 21 -16.16 29.43 -3.21
C ILE A 21 -14.67 29.59 -3.00
N LEU A 22 -14.02 30.43 -3.81
CA LEU A 22 -12.57 30.64 -3.72
C LEU A 22 -12.20 31.23 -2.36
N LEU A 23 -12.95 32.21 -1.87
CA LEU A 23 -12.74 32.79 -0.54
C LEU A 23 -13.02 31.77 0.57
N GLY A 24 -14.10 31.01 0.45
CA GLY A 24 -14.46 29.96 1.41
C GLY A 24 -13.44 28.84 1.49
N GLY A 25 -13.01 28.32 0.35
CA GLY A 25 -12.01 27.28 0.30
C GLY A 25 -10.61 27.79 0.61
N ALA A 26 -10.24 29.01 0.18
CA ALA A 26 -8.99 29.63 0.60
C ALA A 26 -8.98 29.86 2.12
N TRP A 27 -10.13 30.16 2.71
CA TRP A 27 -10.29 30.17 4.15
C TRP A 27 -10.11 28.76 4.73
N THR A 28 -10.80 27.72 4.25
CA THR A 28 -10.62 26.35 4.77
C THR A 28 -9.17 25.84 4.64
N LEU A 29 -8.45 26.23 3.59
CA LEU A 29 -7.07 25.82 3.33
C LEU A 29 -6.04 26.91 3.64
N TRP A 30 -6.39 27.94 4.41
CA TRP A 30 -5.49 29.05 4.69
C TRP A 30 -4.12 28.58 5.23
N PRO A 31 -4.01 27.54 6.08
CA PRO A 31 -2.70 27.09 6.55
C PRO A 31 -1.83 26.54 5.42
N PHE A 32 -2.41 25.82 4.46
CA PHE A 32 -1.67 25.30 3.31
C PHE A 32 -1.22 26.40 2.35
N ILE A 33 -2.09 27.39 2.14
CA ILE A 33 -1.85 28.48 1.19
C ILE A 33 -0.78 29.43 1.75
N LEU A 34 -0.89 29.81 3.03
CA LEU A 34 -0.03 30.81 3.65
C LEU A 34 1.29 30.23 4.18
N HIS A 35 1.31 28.97 4.62
CA HIS A 35 2.51 28.38 5.18
C HIS A 35 3.55 28.08 4.08
N ARG A 36 4.84 28.34 4.34
CA ARG A 36 5.94 28.18 3.35
C ARG A 36 6.35 26.73 3.09
N GLY A 37 6.29 25.89 4.13
CA GLY A 37 6.59 24.45 4.07
C GLY A 37 5.52 23.60 3.40
N ILE A 38 5.76 22.28 3.39
CA ILE A 38 4.85 21.24 2.90
C ILE A 38 4.46 20.37 4.11
N PRO A 39 3.18 20.01 4.31
CA PRO A 39 2.80 19.08 5.37
C PRO A 39 3.52 17.74 5.18
N GLY A 40 4.09 17.19 6.25
CA GLY A 40 4.83 15.94 6.20
C GLY A 40 4.97 15.30 7.57
N TYR A 41 5.31 14.00 7.57
CA TYR A 41 5.45 13.20 8.79
C TYR A 41 4.18 13.07 9.61
N GLN A 42 3.02 13.24 8.99
CA GLN A 42 1.72 13.06 9.64
C GLN A 42 0.83 12.19 8.76
N HIS A 43 0.36 11.07 9.34
CA HIS A 43 -0.49 10.09 8.66
C HIS A 43 -0.04 9.81 7.22
N ASP A 44 -0.87 10.12 6.23
CA ASP A 44 -0.66 9.79 4.82
C ASP A 44 -0.05 10.95 4.02
N TRP A 45 0.42 12.02 4.68
CA TRP A 45 1.11 13.12 4.00
C TRP A 45 2.44 12.67 3.40
N SER A 46 2.36 12.30 2.12
CA SER A 46 3.44 11.72 1.36
C SER A 46 3.76 12.61 0.15
N TRP A 47 4.03 13.91 0.35
CA TRP A 47 4.34 14.84 -0.75
C TRP A 47 5.86 15.05 -0.90
N PRO A 48 6.43 14.97 -2.11
CA PRO A 48 7.86 15.12 -2.31
C PRO A 48 8.33 16.55 -2.00
N PHE A 49 9.41 16.69 -1.22
CA PHE A 49 10.00 18.00 -0.94
C PHE A 49 10.86 18.57 -2.08
N PHE A 50 11.33 17.72 -2.99
CA PHE A 50 12.27 18.08 -4.03
C PHE A 50 11.69 17.77 -5.41
N SER A 51 11.81 18.70 -6.36
CA SER A 51 11.32 18.51 -7.73
C SER A 51 11.94 17.27 -8.39
N SER A 52 13.22 16.99 -8.16
CA SER A 52 13.87 15.78 -8.68
C SER A 52 13.19 14.48 -8.24
N ARG A 53 12.69 14.43 -7.00
CA ARG A 53 11.94 13.29 -6.49
C ARG A 53 10.51 13.25 -7.03
N ALA A 54 9.88 14.41 -7.21
CA ALA A 54 8.61 14.48 -7.91
C ALA A 54 8.72 13.97 -9.36
N CYS A 55 9.82 14.31 -10.06
CA CYS A 55 10.10 13.79 -11.39
C CYS A 55 10.33 12.27 -11.36
N ALA A 56 11.10 11.76 -10.38
CA ALA A 56 11.31 10.32 -10.21
C ALA A 56 10.00 9.57 -9.93
N ALA A 57 9.09 10.17 -9.17
CA ALA A 57 7.77 9.59 -8.89
C ALA A 57 6.93 9.35 -10.16
N ILE A 58 7.13 10.14 -11.23
CA ILE A 58 6.46 9.89 -12.52
C ILE A 58 6.83 8.51 -13.08
N GLY A 59 8.13 8.16 -13.05
CA GLY A 59 8.59 6.84 -13.47
C GLY A 59 8.05 5.73 -12.58
N THR A 60 7.93 6.00 -11.28
CA THR A 60 7.36 5.08 -10.30
C THR A 60 5.87 4.80 -10.57
N ILE A 61 5.08 5.83 -10.90
CA ILE A 61 3.64 5.69 -11.20
C ILE A 61 3.41 4.80 -12.43
N GLY A 62 4.23 4.94 -13.46
CA GLY A 62 4.17 4.10 -14.67
C GLY A 62 4.83 2.73 -14.52
N SER A 63 5.51 2.46 -13.40
CA SER A 63 6.24 1.21 -13.19
C SER A 63 5.37 0.16 -12.51
N THR A 64 5.50 -1.10 -12.94
CA THR A 64 4.94 -2.27 -12.25
C THR A 64 5.74 -2.67 -11.01
N TRP A 65 6.88 -2.03 -10.78
CA TRP A 65 7.78 -2.26 -9.67
C TRP A 65 8.09 -0.97 -8.92
N LEU A 66 7.82 -0.96 -7.61
CA LEU A 66 8.25 0.11 -6.72
C LEU A 66 9.64 -0.22 -6.22
N THR A 67 10.58 0.69 -6.47
CA THR A 67 11.95 0.52 -5.98
C THR A 67 12.10 0.88 -4.51
N GLY A 68 11.09 1.48 -3.86
CA GLY A 68 11.09 1.77 -2.42
C GLY A 68 11.23 0.51 -1.55
N GLY A 69 11.80 0.68 -0.35
CA GLY A 69 12.07 -0.43 0.56
C GLY A 69 13.21 -1.31 0.05
N LEU A 70 12.97 -2.62 0.05
CA LEU A 70 13.83 -3.59 -0.64
C LEU A 70 13.38 -3.84 -2.09
N GLY A 71 12.38 -3.09 -2.57
CA GLY A 71 11.70 -3.33 -3.84
C GLY A 71 10.48 -4.23 -3.63
N HIS A 72 9.37 -3.85 -4.27
CA HIS A 72 8.15 -4.67 -4.28
C HIS A 72 7.31 -4.35 -5.52
N PRO A 73 6.39 -5.23 -5.92
CA PRO A 73 5.46 -4.90 -7.01
C PRO A 73 4.66 -3.64 -6.67
N ASN A 74 4.38 -2.83 -7.67
CA ASN A 74 3.58 -1.62 -7.53
C ASN A 74 2.09 -1.97 -7.52
N PRO A 75 1.37 -1.84 -6.37
CA PRO A 75 -0.07 -2.10 -6.33
C PRO A 75 -0.86 -1.08 -7.16
N PHE A 76 -0.23 0.05 -7.43
CA PHE A 76 -0.85 1.23 -8.01
C PHE A 76 -0.17 1.56 -9.36
N ALA A 77 0.33 0.55 -10.08
CA ALA A 77 0.85 0.77 -11.44
C ALA A 77 -0.23 1.39 -12.33
N ASN A 78 0.13 2.45 -13.06
CA ASN A 78 -0.80 3.32 -13.77
C ASN A 78 -1.79 4.02 -12.81
N GLU A 79 -1.27 4.63 -11.73
CA GLU A 79 -2.08 5.47 -10.85
C GLU A 79 -2.94 6.44 -11.67
N ASN A 80 -4.06 6.82 -11.06
CA ASN A 80 -5.01 7.77 -11.62
C ASN A 80 -4.32 8.94 -12.35
N PRO A 81 -4.80 9.37 -13.53
CA PRO A 81 -4.22 10.49 -14.29
C PRO A 81 -4.00 11.77 -13.47
N ILE A 82 -4.79 11.98 -12.41
CA ILE A 82 -4.62 13.08 -11.45
C ILE A 82 -3.25 13.00 -10.76
N ALA A 83 -2.83 11.82 -10.31
CA ALA A 83 -1.52 11.62 -9.67
C ALA A 83 -0.37 11.93 -10.64
N ILE A 84 -0.49 11.51 -11.90
CA ILE A 84 0.49 11.82 -12.96
C ILE A 84 0.56 13.33 -13.19
N ALA A 85 -0.58 14.00 -13.37
CA ALA A 85 -0.62 15.44 -13.60
C ALA A 85 -0.01 16.21 -12.42
N ILE A 86 -0.27 15.78 -11.19
CA ILE A 86 0.33 16.32 -9.96
C ILE A 86 1.84 16.11 -9.93
N ALA A 87 2.32 14.91 -10.25
CA ALA A 87 3.74 14.59 -10.26
C ALA A 87 4.49 15.42 -11.32
N VAL A 88 3.90 15.55 -12.52
CA VAL A 88 4.42 16.42 -13.60
C VAL A 88 4.47 17.88 -13.17
N ALA A 89 3.40 18.41 -12.57
CA ALA A 89 3.39 19.77 -12.05
C ALA A 89 4.49 19.95 -10.99
N SER A 90 4.59 19.03 -10.03
CA SER A 90 5.59 19.06 -8.95
C SER A 90 7.04 18.88 -9.44
N CYS A 91 7.22 18.28 -10.62
CA CYS A 91 8.51 18.18 -11.30
C CYS A 91 8.91 19.50 -11.97
N ARG A 92 7.95 20.23 -12.55
CA ARG A 92 8.19 21.48 -13.30
C ARG A 92 8.20 22.74 -12.45
N VAL A 93 7.43 22.77 -11.35
CA VAL A 93 7.43 23.86 -10.38
C VAL A 93 7.93 23.38 -9.02
N LEU A 94 8.15 24.30 -8.08
CA LEU A 94 8.48 23.91 -6.71
C LEU A 94 7.34 23.03 -6.13
N PRO A 95 7.61 21.87 -5.51
CA PRO A 95 6.56 20.95 -5.07
C PRO A 95 5.55 21.58 -4.11
N ALA A 96 5.99 22.55 -3.30
CA ALA A 96 5.10 23.29 -2.42
C ALA A 96 4.08 24.14 -3.21
N ILE A 97 4.50 24.75 -4.32
CA ILE A 97 3.61 25.51 -5.20
C ILE A 97 2.63 24.55 -5.89
N ALA A 98 3.12 23.43 -6.41
CA ALA A 98 2.27 22.41 -7.02
C ALA A 98 1.20 21.89 -6.05
N LEU A 99 1.55 21.65 -4.79
CA LEU A 99 0.59 21.23 -3.76
C LEU A 99 -0.51 22.27 -3.55
N ARG A 100 -0.16 23.56 -3.42
CA ARG A 100 -1.14 24.64 -3.23
C ARG A 100 -2.06 24.78 -4.43
N LEU A 101 -1.51 24.70 -5.65
CA LEU A 101 -2.30 24.73 -6.87
C LEU A 101 -3.25 23.53 -6.95
N TYR A 102 -2.75 22.33 -6.61
CA TYR A 102 -3.57 21.13 -6.56
C TYR A 102 -4.75 21.30 -5.58
N LEU A 103 -4.46 21.72 -4.35
CA LEU A 103 -5.46 21.95 -3.32
C LEU A 103 -6.51 23.00 -3.74
N LEU A 104 -6.07 24.09 -4.39
CA LEU A 104 -6.95 25.13 -4.92
C LEU A 104 -7.86 24.59 -6.04
N VAL A 105 -7.31 23.80 -6.96
CA VAL A 105 -8.08 23.15 -8.02
C VAL A 105 -9.11 22.20 -7.43
N VAL A 106 -8.72 21.41 -6.42
CA VAL A 106 -9.63 20.48 -5.74
C VAL A 106 -10.80 21.21 -5.08
N ILE A 107 -10.55 22.28 -4.32
CA ILE A 107 -11.62 23.14 -3.78
C ILE A 107 -12.52 23.63 -4.90
N LEU A 108 -11.93 24.19 -5.97
CA LEU A 108 -12.69 24.80 -7.02
C LEU A 108 -13.61 23.78 -7.69
N VAL A 109 -13.09 22.57 -7.98
CA VAL A 109 -13.86 21.46 -8.54
C VAL A 109 -14.98 21.04 -7.59
N ALA A 110 -14.68 20.85 -6.30
CA ALA A 110 -15.66 20.48 -5.28
C ALA A 110 -16.79 21.51 -5.13
N GLY A 111 -16.44 22.78 -4.93
CA GLY A 111 -17.39 23.87 -4.74
C GLY A 111 -18.23 24.13 -5.99
N THR A 112 -17.60 24.18 -7.17
CA THR A 112 -18.34 24.38 -8.43
C THR A 112 -19.20 23.17 -8.79
N GLY A 113 -18.78 21.96 -8.45
CA GLY A 113 -19.60 20.76 -8.58
C GLY A 113 -20.83 20.81 -7.69
N MET A 114 -20.66 21.25 -6.44
CA MET A 114 -21.78 21.40 -5.51
C MET A 114 -22.74 22.52 -5.94
N LEU A 115 -22.23 23.62 -6.51
CA LEU A 115 -23.07 24.64 -7.16
C LEU A 115 -23.83 24.09 -8.36
N ALA A 116 -23.15 23.34 -9.23
CA ALA A 116 -23.75 22.73 -10.40
C ALA A 116 -24.86 21.76 -10.00
N LEU A 117 -24.61 20.93 -8.98
CA LEU A 117 -25.61 20.02 -8.40
C LEU A 117 -26.81 20.79 -7.86
N SER A 118 -26.60 21.79 -7.03
CA SER A 118 -27.69 22.62 -6.48
C SER A 118 -28.51 23.29 -7.58
N ARG A 119 -27.87 23.86 -8.59
CA ARG A 119 -28.54 24.51 -9.74
C ARG A 119 -29.30 23.53 -10.61
N SER A 120 -28.78 22.31 -10.75
CA SER A 120 -29.45 21.23 -11.48
C SER A 120 -30.73 20.77 -10.77
N MET A 121 -30.82 20.99 -9.46
CA MET A 121 -32.02 20.83 -8.63
C MET A 121 -32.95 22.05 -8.64
N GLY A 122 -32.64 23.10 -9.41
CA GLY A 122 -33.42 24.33 -9.50
C GLY A 122 -33.06 25.40 -8.47
N ILE A 123 -32.13 25.12 -7.54
CA ILE A 123 -31.74 26.02 -6.45
C ILE A 123 -30.81 27.13 -6.99
N ARG A 124 -31.03 28.40 -6.59
CA ARG A 124 -30.30 29.54 -7.16
C ARG A 124 -29.71 30.49 -6.12
N GLY A 125 -28.71 31.26 -6.57
CA GLY A 125 -28.11 32.35 -5.80
C GLY A 125 -27.49 31.88 -4.48
N LYS A 126 -27.77 32.62 -3.41
CA LYS A 126 -27.17 32.40 -2.07
C LYS A 126 -27.41 30.99 -1.55
N ALA A 127 -28.58 30.38 -1.80
CA ALA A 127 -28.88 29.03 -1.34
C ALA A 127 -27.91 27.98 -1.92
N ALA A 128 -27.59 28.08 -3.22
CA ALA A 128 -26.62 27.19 -3.84
C ALA A 128 -25.19 27.40 -3.27
N ALA A 129 -24.84 28.65 -2.95
CA ALA A 129 -23.57 28.94 -2.29
C ALA A 129 -23.49 28.27 -0.91
N VAL A 130 -24.56 28.29 -0.09
CA VAL A 130 -24.60 27.58 1.20
C VAL A 130 -24.22 26.11 1.04
N ALA A 131 -24.80 25.41 0.06
CA ALA A 131 -24.48 24.00 -0.18
C ALA A 131 -22.98 23.80 -0.45
N ALA A 132 -22.38 24.65 -1.28
CA ALA A 132 -20.96 24.58 -1.62
C ALA A 132 -20.07 24.87 -0.40
N PHE A 133 -20.39 25.90 0.39
CA PHE A 133 -19.65 26.22 1.61
C PHE A 133 -19.76 25.10 2.65
N PHE A 134 -20.96 24.58 2.90
CA PHE A 134 -21.16 23.47 3.83
C PHE A 134 -20.39 22.23 3.36
N TYR A 135 -20.40 21.91 2.07
CA TYR A 135 -19.67 20.75 1.54
C TYR A 135 -18.16 20.87 1.74
N LEU A 136 -17.58 22.03 1.37
CA LEU A 136 -16.14 22.30 1.48
C LEU A 136 -15.64 22.32 2.93
N ALA A 137 -16.52 22.69 3.86
CA ALA A 137 -16.18 22.76 5.26
C ALA A 137 -16.72 21.56 6.05
N ALA A 138 -17.34 20.56 5.40
CA ALA A 138 -17.86 19.40 6.10
C ALA A 138 -16.70 18.59 6.75
N PRO A 139 -16.94 17.95 7.90
CA PRO A 139 -15.91 17.14 8.58
C PRO A 139 -15.14 16.14 7.69
N PRO A 140 -15.77 15.41 6.74
CA PRO A 140 -15.04 14.47 5.89
C PRO A 140 -14.00 15.15 4.99
N PHE A 141 -14.31 16.35 4.49
CA PHE A 141 -13.38 17.14 3.67
C PHE A 141 -12.18 17.57 4.52
N PHE A 142 -12.43 18.12 5.71
CA PHE A 142 -11.40 18.53 6.65
C PHE A 142 -10.52 17.36 7.13
N ASN A 143 -11.15 16.24 7.50
CA ASN A 143 -10.44 15.07 8.03
C ASN A 143 -9.49 14.48 6.99
N LYS A 144 -9.92 14.37 5.74
CA LYS A 144 -9.12 13.77 4.66
C LYS A 144 -7.99 14.68 4.18
N VAL A 145 -8.20 15.99 4.19
CA VAL A 145 -7.12 16.98 4.00
C VAL A 145 -6.11 16.88 5.13
N THR A 146 -6.55 16.84 6.38
CA THR A 146 -5.65 16.76 7.54
C THR A 146 -4.87 15.45 7.55
N ALA A 147 -5.51 14.34 7.19
CA ALA A 147 -4.89 13.02 7.06
C ALA A 147 -3.81 12.95 5.95
N GLY A 148 -3.87 13.85 4.96
CA GLY A 148 -2.98 13.79 3.80
C GLY A 148 -3.38 12.80 2.72
N GLN A 149 -4.63 12.33 2.74
CA GLN A 149 -5.17 11.41 1.74
C GLN A 149 -5.52 12.14 0.44
N ILE A 150 -4.49 12.63 -0.27
CA ILE A 150 -4.63 13.47 -1.46
C ILE A 150 -5.47 12.82 -2.56
N GLY A 151 -5.35 11.52 -2.80
CA GLY A 151 -6.16 10.81 -3.78
C GLY A 151 -7.65 10.80 -3.39
N PHE A 152 -7.93 10.53 -2.12
CA PHE A 152 -9.29 10.61 -1.58
C PHE A 152 -9.87 12.01 -1.72
N PHE A 153 -9.05 13.03 -1.48
CA PHE A 153 -9.44 14.42 -1.62
C PHE A 153 -9.90 14.77 -3.05
N ALA A 154 -9.20 14.29 -4.08
CA ALA A 154 -9.66 14.43 -5.47
C ALA A 154 -10.99 13.71 -5.74
N ALA A 155 -11.16 12.49 -5.22
CA ALA A 155 -12.37 11.71 -5.42
C ALA A 155 -13.60 12.40 -4.78
N ILE A 156 -13.47 12.92 -3.55
CA ILE A 156 -14.51 13.74 -2.90
C ILE A 156 -14.88 14.95 -3.77
N ALA A 157 -13.91 15.61 -4.38
CA ALA A 157 -14.15 16.83 -5.13
C ALA A 157 -14.96 16.60 -6.42
N LEU A 158 -14.74 15.45 -7.05
CA LEU A 158 -15.45 15.05 -8.25
C LEU A 158 -16.84 14.48 -7.97
N LEU A 159 -17.11 14.06 -6.73
CA LEU A 159 -18.36 13.40 -6.35
C LEU A 159 -19.62 14.20 -6.70
N PRO A 160 -19.74 15.52 -6.42
CA PRO A 160 -20.91 16.29 -6.84
C PRO A 160 -21.08 16.33 -8.37
N TRP A 161 -19.98 16.36 -9.13
CA TRP A 161 -20.02 16.31 -10.60
C TRP A 161 -20.49 14.95 -11.11
N VAL A 162 -20.10 13.85 -10.45
CA VAL A 162 -20.61 12.51 -10.75
C VAL A 162 -22.13 12.47 -10.56
N VAL A 163 -22.65 13.04 -9.46
CA VAL A 163 -24.11 13.12 -9.24
C VAL A 163 -24.80 13.95 -10.33
N VAL A 164 -24.24 15.10 -10.70
CA VAL A 164 -24.78 15.95 -11.78
C VAL A 164 -24.87 15.19 -13.10
N ILE A 165 -23.80 14.49 -13.50
CA ILE A 165 -23.76 13.81 -14.79
C ILE A 165 -24.63 12.54 -14.80
N VAL A 166 -24.71 11.81 -13.70
CA VAL A 166 -25.66 10.68 -13.57
C VAL A 166 -27.09 11.18 -13.67
N MET A 167 -27.44 12.28 -13.01
CA MET A 167 -28.76 12.89 -13.16
C MET A 167 -29.02 13.31 -14.61
N ALA A 168 -28.02 13.84 -15.31
CA ALA A 168 -28.13 14.18 -16.73
C ALA A 168 -28.33 12.94 -17.61
N ILE A 169 -27.62 11.82 -17.36
CA ILE A 169 -27.82 10.55 -18.08
C ILE A 169 -29.25 10.05 -17.92
N VAL A 170 -29.76 10.06 -16.68
CA VAL A 170 -31.07 9.49 -16.37
C VAL A 170 -32.23 10.34 -16.90
N THR A 171 -32.03 11.65 -17.02
CA THR A 171 -33.05 12.58 -17.54
C THR A 171 -32.93 12.79 -19.06
N ARG A 172 -31.72 12.82 -19.61
CA ARG A 172 -31.39 13.13 -21.00
C ARG A 172 -30.16 12.31 -21.44
N PRO A 173 -30.33 11.01 -21.72
CA PRO A 173 -29.21 10.17 -22.12
C PRO A 173 -28.62 10.66 -23.44
N SER A 174 -27.30 10.80 -23.47
CA SER A 174 -26.54 11.17 -24.67
C SER A 174 -25.15 10.53 -24.58
N VAL A 175 -24.51 10.31 -25.73
CA VAL A 175 -23.15 9.76 -25.79
C VAL A 175 -22.16 10.69 -25.07
N GLU A 176 -22.32 12.02 -25.21
CA GLU A 176 -21.51 13.00 -24.48
C GLU A 176 -21.62 12.80 -22.96
N ASN A 177 -22.83 12.62 -22.44
CA ASN A 177 -23.05 12.41 -21.00
C ASN A 177 -22.44 11.08 -20.52
N VAL A 178 -22.56 10.01 -21.32
CA VAL A 178 -21.96 8.70 -21.03
C VAL A 178 -20.44 8.81 -20.90
N LEU A 179 -19.79 9.47 -21.87
CA LEU A 179 -18.33 9.61 -21.89
C LEU A 179 -17.82 10.52 -20.77
N VAL A 180 -18.52 11.63 -20.50
CA VAL A 180 -18.19 12.52 -19.38
C VAL A 180 -18.35 11.80 -18.04
N ALA A 181 -19.42 11.02 -17.87
CA ALA A 181 -19.62 10.22 -16.67
C ALA A 181 -18.52 9.16 -16.51
N ALA A 182 -18.17 8.45 -17.59
CA ALA A 182 -17.11 7.45 -17.57
C ALA A 182 -15.77 8.05 -17.09
N ILE A 183 -15.39 9.23 -17.61
CA ILE A 183 -14.18 9.94 -17.19
C ILE A 183 -14.28 10.39 -15.73
N LEU A 184 -15.36 11.05 -15.33
CA LEU A 184 -15.49 11.54 -13.96
C LEU A 184 -15.46 10.39 -12.95
N MET A 185 -16.14 9.28 -13.26
CA MET A 185 -16.13 8.08 -12.41
C MET A 185 -14.76 7.41 -12.37
N SER A 186 -14.07 7.24 -13.52
CA SER A 186 -12.72 6.66 -13.52
C SER A 186 -11.74 7.54 -12.73
N LEU A 187 -11.90 8.85 -12.78
CA LEU A 187 -11.10 9.78 -11.99
C LEU A 187 -11.37 9.66 -10.48
N THR A 188 -12.59 9.33 -10.05
CA THR A 188 -12.86 9.03 -8.63
C THR A 188 -12.29 7.68 -8.18
N PHE A 189 -12.02 6.74 -9.09
CA PHE A 189 -11.45 5.43 -8.77
C PHE A 189 -9.98 5.47 -8.33
N VAL A 190 -9.39 6.67 -8.21
CA VAL A 190 -8.16 6.87 -7.39
C VAL A 190 -8.35 6.33 -5.96
N GLN A 191 -9.60 6.21 -5.50
CA GLN A 191 -9.98 5.47 -4.31
C GLN A 191 -10.94 4.32 -4.69
N PRO A 192 -10.58 3.05 -4.41
CA PRO A 192 -11.40 1.90 -4.79
C PRO A 192 -12.84 1.93 -4.25
N GLN A 193 -13.08 2.53 -3.08
CA GLN A 193 -14.40 2.66 -2.46
C GLN A 193 -15.40 3.38 -3.37
N PHE A 194 -14.93 4.31 -4.21
CA PHE A 194 -15.77 5.07 -5.12
C PHE A 194 -16.37 4.24 -6.26
N ILE A 195 -15.88 3.02 -6.51
CA ILE A 195 -16.51 2.05 -7.41
C ILE A 195 -17.90 1.71 -6.91
N VAL A 196 -18.01 1.42 -5.61
CA VAL A 196 -19.26 1.06 -4.95
C VAL A 196 -20.14 2.30 -4.80
N PHE A 197 -19.55 3.45 -4.43
CA PHE A 197 -20.30 4.70 -4.28
C PHE A 197 -20.91 5.16 -5.60
N ASN A 198 -20.16 5.12 -6.71
CA ASN A 198 -20.68 5.50 -8.02
C ASN A 198 -21.77 4.53 -8.50
N ALA A 199 -21.61 3.23 -8.26
CA ALA A 199 -22.66 2.25 -8.55
C ALA A 199 -23.94 2.55 -7.74
N ALA A 200 -23.81 2.84 -6.45
CA ALA A 200 -24.93 3.20 -5.59
C ALA A 200 -25.64 4.48 -6.07
N ILE A 201 -24.88 5.49 -6.51
CA ILE A 201 -25.45 6.71 -7.11
C ILE A 201 -26.26 6.37 -8.36
N ILE A 202 -25.70 5.60 -9.31
CA ILE A 202 -26.39 5.17 -10.52
C ILE A 202 -27.68 4.43 -10.19
N VAL A 203 -27.61 3.41 -9.33
CA VAL A 203 -28.75 2.58 -8.95
C VAL A 203 -29.84 3.43 -8.31
N ALA A 204 -29.51 4.30 -7.35
CA ALA A 204 -30.48 5.19 -6.73
C ALA A 204 -31.18 6.08 -7.76
N PHE A 205 -30.45 6.73 -8.67
CA PHE A 205 -31.06 7.58 -9.68
C PHE A 205 -31.95 6.80 -10.66
N LEU A 206 -31.55 5.60 -11.08
CA LEU A 206 -32.36 4.73 -11.94
C LEU A 206 -33.65 4.28 -11.25
N LEU A 207 -33.60 3.92 -9.95
CA LEU A 207 -34.75 3.48 -9.17
C LEU A 207 -35.79 4.61 -9.02
N PHE A 208 -35.37 5.82 -8.66
CA PHE A 208 -36.29 6.93 -8.45
C PHE A 208 -36.79 7.58 -9.74
N HIS A 209 -36.08 7.38 -10.86
CA HIS A 209 -36.51 7.80 -12.20
C HIS A 209 -36.98 6.60 -13.04
N PHE A 210 -37.72 5.66 -12.44
CA PHE A 210 -38.18 4.44 -13.10
C PHE A 210 -38.88 4.68 -14.46
N LYS A 211 -39.55 5.83 -14.64
CA LYS A 211 -40.19 6.22 -15.91
C LYS A 211 -39.21 6.35 -17.08
N THR A 212 -37.95 6.68 -16.83
CA THR A 212 -36.89 6.77 -17.85
C THR A 212 -35.96 5.56 -17.85
N LEU A 213 -36.18 4.56 -16.98
CA LEU A 213 -35.29 3.41 -16.77
C LEU A 213 -34.89 2.72 -18.08
N LYS A 214 -35.86 2.40 -18.94
CA LYS A 214 -35.59 1.71 -20.24
C LYS A 214 -34.61 2.48 -21.12
N ARG A 215 -34.64 3.82 -21.08
CA ARG A 215 -33.75 4.70 -21.88
C ARG A 215 -32.42 4.98 -21.18
N ALA A 216 -32.42 4.96 -19.85
CA ALA A 216 -31.27 5.35 -19.03
C ALA A 216 -30.36 4.20 -18.63
N ILE A 217 -30.87 2.97 -18.52
CA ILE A 217 -30.14 1.83 -17.98
C ILE A 217 -28.89 1.49 -18.82
N PHE A 218 -29.03 1.43 -20.14
CA PHE A 218 -27.91 1.10 -21.02
C PHE A 218 -26.83 2.19 -21.02
N PRO A 219 -27.15 3.49 -21.18
CA PRO A 219 -26.18 4.57 -20.98
C PRO A 219 -25.49 4.55 -19.61
N ALA A 220 -26.23 4.25 -18.55
CA ALA A 220 -25.66 4.17 -17.20
C ALA A 220 -24.68 3.00 -17.07
N ILE A 221 -25.07 1.79 -17.50
CA ILE A 221 -24.20 0.60 -17.53
C ILE A 221 -22.98 0.85 -18.42
N ALA A 222 -23.17 1.44 -19.61
CA ALA A 222 -22.08 1.78 -20.51
C ALA A 222 -21.10 2.77 -19.87
N SER A 223 -21.59 3.82 -19.21
CA SER A 223 -20.72 4.80 -18.54
C SER A 223 -19.91 4.17 -17.40
N TYR A 224 -20.53 3.29 -16.61
CA TYR A 224 -19.85 2.59 -15.52
C TYR A 224 -18.86 1.55 -16.03
N GLY A 225 -19.25 0.75 -17.02
CA GLY A 225 -18.38 -0.25 -17.67
C GLY A 225 -17.17 0.41 -18.33
N LEU A 226 -17.36 1.55 -19.01
CA LEU A 226 -16.26 2.35 -19.54
C LEU A 226 -15.37 2.91 -18.42
N ALA A 227 -15.95 3.43 -17.33
CA ALA A 227 -15.16 3.91 -16.18
C ALA A 227 -14.27 2.80 -15.60
N VAL A 228 -14.83 1.60 -15.38
CA VAL A 228 -14.09 0.43 -14.90
C VAL A 228 -13.03 0.01 -15.92
N GLY A 229 -13.36 0.00 -17.21
CA GLY A 229 -12.41 -0.29 -18.29
C GLY A 229 -11.23 0.69 -18.35
N LEU A 230 -11.48 2.00 -18.19
CA LEU A 230 -10.44 3.03 -18.12
C LEU A 230 -9.52 2.87 -16.90
N SER A 231 -10.01 2.22 -15.85
CA SER A 231 -9.25 1.90 -14.63
C SER A 231 -8.83 0.42 -14.56
N ALA A 232 -9.04 -0.37 -15.62
CA ALA A 232 -8.79 -1.80 -15.62
C ALA A 232 -7.33 -2.20 -15.29
N PRO A 233 -6.28 -1.47 -15.74
CA PRO A 233 -4.90 -1.80 -15.37
C PRO A 233 -4.67 -1.79 -13.86
N PHE A 234 -5.24 -0.80 -13.18
CA PHE A 234 -5.17 -0.68 -11.73
C PHE A 234 -5.85 -1.86 -11.04
N PHE A 235 -7.06 -2.24 -11.48
CA PHE A 235 -7.76 -3.39 -10.91
C PHE A 235 -7.10 -4.72 -11.24
N TYR A 236 -6.56 -4.85 -12.44
CA TYR A 236 -5.84 -6.04 -12.84
C TYR A 236 -4.60 -6.23 -11.97
N ALA A 237 -3.82 -5.16 -11.77
CA ALA A 237 -2.68 -5.17 -10.88
C ALA A 237 -3.07 -5.57 -9.45
N ALA A 238 -4.12 -4.95 -8.91
CA ALA A 238 -4.57 -5.19 -7.54
C ALA A 238 -5.17 -6.60 -7.31
N MET A 239 -5.90 -7.16 -8.28
CA MET A 239 -6.63 -8.43 -8.12
C MET A 239 -5.84 -9.66 -8.58
N PHE A 240 -4.97 -9.51 -9.58
CA PHE A 240 -4.33 -10.65 -10.27
C PHE A 240 -2.80 -10.71 -10.11
N MET A 241 -2.12 -9.67 -9.61
CA MET A 241 -0.70 -9.82 -9.24
C MET A 241 -0.59 -10.69 -7.99
N ARG A 242 -0.07 -11.92 -8.15
CA ARG A 242 0.33 -12.96 -7.18
C ARG A 242 -0.51 -13.15 -5.90
N PRO A 243 -0.80 -14.41 -5.48
CA PRO A 243 -1.31 -14.71 -4.13
C PRO A 243 -0.44 -14.13 -3.00
N ASP A 244 0.87 -14.00 -3.23
CA ASP A 244 1.82 -13.36 -2.32
C ASP A 244 1.45 -11.91 -1.99
N PHE A 245 0.87 -11.20 -2.96
CA PHE A 245 0.41 -9.83 -2.86
C PHE A 245 -0.88 -9.69 -2.04
N ARG A 246 -1.68 -10.77 -1.99
CA ARG A 246 -2.83 -10.85 -1.08
C ARG A 246 -2.39 -10.83 0.38
N TYR A 247 -1.13 -11.14 0.68
CA TYR A 247 -0.56 -11.00 2.02
C TYR A 247 0.04 -9.61 2.29
N THR A 248 0.30 -8.79 1.26
CA THR A 248 0.85 -7.43 1.45
C THR A 248 -0.21 -6.38 1.74
N VAL A 249 -1.47 -6.62 1.35
CA VAL A 249 -2.60 -5.83 1.87
C VAL A 249 -3.11 -6.57 3.11
N PRO A 250 -2.73 -6.15 4.33
CA PRO A 250 -3.23 -6.80 5.53
C PRO A 250 -4.76 -6.77 5.51
N LYS A 251 -5.40 -7.92 5.78
CA LYS A 251 -6.83 -7.94 6.01
C LYS A 251 -7.15 -6.90 7.09
N PRO A 252 -8.12 -6.00 6.88
CA PRO A 252 -8.49 -5.04 7.90
C PRO A 252 -8.89 -5.85 9.14
N LEU A 253 -8.21 -5.58 10.25
CA LEU A 253 -8.56 -6.18 11.52
C LEU A 253 -9.98 -5.71 11.86
N LEU A 254 -10.88 -6.61 12.27
CA LEU A 254 -12.23 -6.19 12.68
C LEU A 254 -12.20 -5.09 13.76
N ALA A 255 -11.17 -5.10 14.61
CA ALA A 255 -10.92 -4.04 15.59
C ALA A 255 -10.62 -2.67 14.93
N TRP A 256 -9.89 -2.65 13.80
CA TRP A 256 -9.66 -1.43 13.01
C TRP A 256 -10.99 -0.90 12.46
N GLU A 257 -11.77 -1.75 11.80
CA GLU A 257 -13.07 -1.34 11.21
C GLU A 257 -14.09 -0.94 12.28
N TRP A 258 -14.04 -1.56 13.47
CA TRP A 258 -14.87 -1.14 14.60
C TRP A 258 -14.51 0.29 15.04
N ASN A 259 -13.24 0.64 15.03
CA ASN A 259 -12.78 1.98 15.39
C ASN A 259 -13.11 3.03 14.31
N GLU A 260 -13.05 2.66 13.03
CA GLU A 260 -13.48 3.49 11.90
C GLU A 260 -15.00 3.61 11.75
N SER A 261 -15.77 2.75 12.43
CA SER A 261 -17.23 2.81 12.45
C SER A 261 -17.68 3.94 13.40
N GLY A 262 -18.46 4.89 12.89
CA GLY A 262 -19.08 5.92 13.71
C GLY A 262 -20.23 5.34 14.54
N ASN A 263 -20.43 5.82 15.78
CA ASN A 263 -21.73 5.58 16.42
C ASN A 263 -22.83 6.40 15.69
N TRP A 264 -24.08 6.09 15.96
CA TRP A 264 -25.24 6.65 15.26
C TRP A 264 -25.25 8.18 15.24
N LEU A 265 -24.93 8.81 16.37
CA LEU A 265 -24.91 10.26 16.50
C LEU A 265 -23.67 10.89 15.85
N SER A 266 -22.52 10.22 15.92
CA SER A 266 -21.30 10.67 15.27
C SER A 266 -21.47 10.64 13.75
N ALA A 267 -21.99 9.55 13.20
CA ALA A 267 -22.25 9.42 11.77
C ALA A 267 -23.23 10.49 11.27
N LEU A 268 -24.28 10.80 12.05
CA LEU A 268 -25.23 11.88 11.75
C LEU A 268 -24.54 13.25 11.64
N ARG A 269 -23.49 13.47 12.44
CA ARG A 269 -22.68 14.69 12.46
C ARG A 269 -21.52 14.64 11.46
N LEU A 270 -21.48 13.65 10.56
CA LEU A 270 -20.36 13.39 9.65
C LEU A 270 -19.01 13.12 10.37
N ASN A 271 -19.07 12.79 11.65
CA ASN A 271 -17.95 12.38 12.48
C ASN A 271 -17.89 10.85 12.55
N GLY A 272 -16.74 10.30 12.92
CA GLY A 272 -16.57 8.84 13.01
C GLY A 272 -15.19 8.35 12.56
N TYR A 273 -14.40 9.22 11.93
CA TYR A 273 -13.03 8.91 11.54
C TYR A 273 -12.17 8.57 12.75
N ILE A 274 -11.34 7.52 12.64
CA ILE A 274 -10.52 7.00 13.75
C ILE A 274 -9.61 8.06 14.37
N SER A 275 -9.11 8.98 13.55
CA SER A 275 -8.31 10.13 13.95
C SER A 275 -9.21 11.36 13.83
N PRO A 276 -10.05 11.68 14.82
CA PRO A 276 -11.19 12.56 14.61
C PRO A 276 -10.73 14.02 14.59
N TYR A 277 -9.99 14.45 13.57
CA TYR A 277 -9.34 15.76 13.49
C TYR A 277 -10.36 16.89 13.61
N SER A 278 -11.51 16.75 12.95
CA SER A 278 -12.63 17.69 13.09
C SER A 278 -13.06 17.83 14.55
N LYS A 279 -13.23 16.70 15.24
CA LYS A 279 -13.59 16.65 16.67
C LYS A 279 -12.50 17.24 17.56
N LEU A 280 -11.24 16.93 17.31
CA LEU A 280 -10.11 17.48 18.05
C LEU A 280 -10.01 18.99 17.86
N ALA A 281 -10.28 19.49 16.65
CA ALA A 281 -10.40 20.92 16.40
C ALA A 281 -11.56 21.53 17.20
N TYR A 282 -12.74 20.89 17.23
CA TYR A 282 -13.88 21.33 18.04
C TYR A 282 -13.58 21.38 19.54
N MET A 283 -13.04 20.29 20.09
CA MET A 283 -12.79 20.12 21.53
C MET A 283 -11.81 21.13 22.11
N ARG A 284 -10.98 21.74 21.27
CA ARG A 284 -10.00 22.75 21.68
C ARG A 284 -10.59 24.16 21.81
N MET A 285 -11.84 24.36 21.38
CA MET A 285 -12.53 25.64 21.54
C MET A 285 -13.45 25.60 22.76
N ASP A 286 -13.48 26.73 23.47
CA ASP A 286 -14.55 26.99 24.43
C ASP A 286 -15.90 26.95 23.69
N GLY A 287 -16.84 26.17 24.22
CA GLY A 287 -18.14 25.99 23.59
C GLY A 287 -18.22 24.89 22.52
N TRP A 288 -17.33 23.88 22.52
CA TRP A 288 -17.39 22.73 21.62
C TRP A 288 -18.78 22.08 21.49
N GLY A 289 -19.55 22.03 22.59
CA GLY A 289 -20.92 21.52 22.59
C GLY A 289 -21.88 22.36 21.73
N VAL A 290 -21.67 23.67 21.64
CA VAL A 290 -22.42 24.57 20.75
C VAL A 290 -22.11 24.24 19.30
N PHE A 291 -20.84 24.00 18.96
CA PHE A 291 -20.46 23.63 17.60
C PHE A 291 -21.05 22.29 17.17
N GLU A 292 -21.00 21.26 18.04
CA GLU A 292 -21.63 19.98 17.76
C GLU A 292 -23.16 20.11 17.64
N LEU A 293 -23.79 20.92 18.48
CA LEU A 293 -25.22 21.18 18.40
C LEU A 293 -25.58 21.88 17.07
N CYS A 294 -24.87 22.94 16.70
CA CYS A 294 -25.07 23.64 15.43
C CYS A 294 -24.85 22.71 14.24
N LEU A 295 -23.79 21.89 14.25
CA LEU A 295 -23.55 20.91 13.19
C LEU A 295 -24.68 19.88 13.10
N THR A 296 -25.16 19.38 14.24
CA THR A 296 -26.31 18.46 14.31
C THR A 296 -27.56 19.10 13.73
N LEU A 297 -27.86 20.34 14.12
CA LEU A 297 -29.04 21.08 13.64
C LEU A 297 -28.94 21.35 12.14
N VAL A 298 -27.77 21.75 11.63
CA VAL A 298 -27.56 21.98 10.20
C VAL A 298 -27.73 20.68 9.40
N CYS A 299 -27.17 19.57 9.87
CA CYS A 299 -27.35 18.25 9.24
C CYS A 299 -28.82 17.80 9.27
N ALA A 300 -29.52 18.01 10.39
CA ALA A 300 -30.94 17.68 10.54
C ALA A 300 -31.83 18.53 9.61
N VAL A 301 -31.56 19.84 9.50
CA VAL A 301 -32.22 20.73 8.55
C VAL A 301 -31.96 20.29 7.11
N GLY A 302 -30.73 19.87 6.79
CA GLY A 302 -30.38 19.29 5.50
C GLY A 302 -31.18 18.03 5.19
N ALA A 303 -31.22 17.07 6.12
CA ALA A 303 -32.03 15.86 5.99
C ALA A 303 -33.51 16.18 5.76
N PHE A 304 -34.08 17.09 6.56
CA PHE A 304 -35.46 17.53 6.43
C PHE A 304 -35.76 18.16 5.06
N GLY A 305 -34.86 19.00 4.54
CA GLY A 305 -34.99 19.60 3.21
C GLY A 305 -35.12 18.58 2.09
N LEU A 306 -34.32 17.51 2.15
CA LEU A 306 -34.40 16.41 1.18
C LEU A 306 -35.69 15.59 1.36
N LEU A 307 -36.05 15.23 2.59
CA LEU A 307 -37.23 14.40 2.88
C LEU A 307 -38.55 15.09 2.52
N ARG A 308 -38.61 16.42 2.61
CA ARG A 308 -39.79 17.20 2.19
C ARG A 308 -39.93 17.30 0.67
N SER A 309 -38.84 17.10 -0.07
CA SER A 309 -38.84 17.26 -1.52
C SER A 309 -39.53 16.08 -2.22
N GLN A 310 -40.43 16.40 -3.14
CA GLN A 310 -41.11 15.41 -3.99
C GLN A 310 -40.32 15.09 -5.27
N SER A 311 -39.22 15.81 -5.53
CA SER A 311 -38.40 15.58 -6.73
C SER A 311 -37.76 14.18 -6.70
N PRO A 312 -37.87 13.39 -7.79
CA PRO A 312 -37.17 12.12 -7.92
C PRO A 312 -35.67 12.20 -7.63
N SER A 313 -34.99 13.26 -8.10
CA SER A 313 -33.57 13.49 -7.83
C SER A 313 -33.28 13.74 -6.35
N ALA A 314 -34.14 14.47 -5.64
CA ALA A 314 -33.98 14.71 -4.22
C ALA A 314 -34.15 13.41 -3.42
N ARG A 315 -35.13 12.57 -3.81
CA ARG A 315 -35.33 11.24 -3.21
C ARG A 315 -34.16 10.30 -3.47
N ALA A 316 -33.58 10.31 -4.66
CA ALA A 316 -32.36 9.56 -4.96
C ALA A 316 -31.19 10.02 -4.08
N ILE A 317 -30.96 11.33 -3.96
CA ILE A 317 -29.92 11.90 -3.08
C ILE A 317 -30.18 11.55 -1.61
N ALA A 318 -31.44 11.58 -1.16
CA ALA A 318 -31.82 11.16 0.19
C ALA A 318 -31.52 9.68 0.44
N ALA A 319 -31.81 8.80 -0.53
CA ALA A 319 -31.51 7.38 -0.44
C ALA A 319 -30.00 7.11 -0.41
N ILE A 320 -29.22 7.83 -1.22
CA ILE A 320 -27.75 7.78 -1.19
C ILE A 320 -27.22 8.23 0.18
N GLY A 321 -27.76 9.33 0.73
CA GLY A 321 -27.40 9.81 2.07
C GLY A 321 -27.75 8.79 3.16
N ALA A 322 -28.94 8.19 3.11
CA ALA A 322 -29.35 7.16 4.06
C ALA A 322 -28.45 5.92 3.98
N LEU A 323 -28.11 5.46 2.77
CA LEU A 323 -27.17 4.36 2.57
C LEU A 323 -25.77 4.72 3.13
N ALA A 324 -25.28 5.92 2.84
CA ALA A 324 -24.00 6.39 3.35
C ALA A 324 -23.97 6.45 4.88
N TYR A 325 -25.05 6.91 5.52
CA TYR A 325 -25.21 6.88 6.97
C TYR A 325 -25.14 5.45 7.52
N LEU A 326 -25.84 4.49 6.90
CA LEU A 326 -25.79 3.09 7.29
C LEU A 326 -24.40 2.47 7.11
N ILE A 327 -23.68 2.83 6.04
CA ILE A 327 -22.29 2.38 5.81
C ILE A 327 -21.36 2.97 6.87
N MET A 328 -21.43 4.28 7.13
CA MET A 328 -20.60 4.96 8.13
C MET A 328 -20.78 4.42 9.55
N THR A 329 -22.00 4.01 9.90
CA THR A 329 -22.25 3.37 11.20
C THR A 329 -21.62 1.98 11.30
N GLY A 330 -21.35 1.35 10.16
CA GLY A 330 -20.48 0.18 10.02
C GLY A 330 -20.79 -0.95 11.00
N LEU A 331 -19.77 -1.38 11.74
CA LEU A 331 -19.89 -2.44 12.74
C LEU A 331 -20.66 -2.00 14.00
N LYS A 332 -21.00 -0.71 14.15
CA LYS A 332 -21.80 -0.15 15.25
C LYS A 332 -23.25 0.14 14.84
N GLY A 333 -23.60 -0.15 13.58
CA GLY A 333 -24.87 0.20 12.97
C GLY A 333 -25.78 -0.99 12.66
N PRO A 334 -26.92 -0.75 12.01
CA PRO A 334 -27.83 -1.81 11.58
C PRO A 334 -27.22 -2.81 10.60
N LEU A 335 -26.19 -2.40 9.84
CA LEU A 335 -25.48 -3.24 8.88
C LEU A 335 -24.28 -4.00 9.49
N ALA A 336 -24.12 -3.98 10.82
CA ALA A 336 -22.97 -4.58 11.49
C ALA A 336 -22.75 -6.05 11.14
N ILE A 337 -23.82 -6.87 11.15
CA ILE A 337 -23.76 -8.30 10.82
C ILE A 337 -23.25 -8.51 9.39
N PHE A 338 -23.75 -7.71 8.44
CA PHE A 338 -23.34 -7.78 7.03
C PHE A 338 -21.87 -7.42 6.86
N PHE A 339 -21.41 -6.31 7.44
CA PHE A 339 -20.01 -5.90 7.36
C PHE A 339 -19.08 -6.88 8.08
N HIS A 340 -19.46 -7.35 9.26
CA HIS A 340 -18.69 -8.34 10.01
C HIS A 340 -18.51 -9.62 9.20
N TRP A 341 -19.61 -10.15 8.64
CA TRP A 341 -19.57 -11.32 7.78
C TRP A 341 -18.71 -11.06 6.53
N GLY A 342 -18.88 -9.92 5.88
CA GLY A 342 -18.14 -9.54 4.69
C GLY A 342 -16.63 -9.44 4.92
N PHE A 343 -16.19 -8.76 5.98
CA PHE A 343 -14.75 -8.67 6.30
C PHE A 343 -14.12 -10.02 6.67
N LEU A 344 -14.89 -10.95 7.25
CA LEU A 344 -14.41 -12.29 7.60
C LEU A 344 -14.36 -13.24 6.40
N HIS A 345 -15.37 -13.19 5.52
CA HIS A 345 -15.59 -14.23 4.51
C HIS A 345 -15.36 -13.77 3.07
N VAL A 346 -15.40 -12.46 2.80
CA VAL A 346 -15.32 -11.90 1.44
C VAL A 346 -14.08 -11.02 1.33
N GLN A 347 -13.03 -11.52 0.70
CA GLN A 347 -11.78 -10.76 0.53
C GLN A 347 -11.99 -9.42 -0.17
N ALA A 348 -12.93 -9.30 -1.11
CA ALA A 348 -13.22 -8.03 -1.78
C ALA A 348 -13.68 -6.92 -0.82
N PHE A 349 -14.16 -7.24 0.39
CA PHE A 349 -14.51 -6.23 1.40
C PHE A 349 -13.29 -5.45 1.89
N THR A 350 -12.06 -5.94 1.69
CA THR A 350 -10.85 -5.14 1.99
C THR A 350 -10.74 -3.89 1.12
N LEU A 351 -11.42 -3.85 -0.04
CA LEU A 351 -11.49 -2.67 -0.92
C LEU A 351 -12.40 -1.57 -0.36
N ILE A 352 -13.30 -1.91 0.56
CA ILE A 352 -14.18 -0.98 1.29
C ILE A 352 -13.77 -0.84 2.76
N ARG A 353 -12.49 -1.07 3.06
CA ARG A 353 -11.91 -0.68 4.35
C ARG A 353 -12.12 0.82 4.59
N GLU A 354 -12.13 1.22 5.86
CA GLU A 354 -12.45 2.60 6.27
C GLU A 354 -13.89 2.98 5.91
N LEU A 355 -14.88 2.33 6.54
CA LEU A 355 -16.31 2.60 6.27
C LEU A 355 -16.74 4.07 6.46
N TYR A 356 -15.98 4.87 7.21
CA TYR A 356 -16.11 6.32 7.30
C TYR A 356 -16.05 7.01 5.92
N ASP A 357 -15.41 6.40 4.93
CA ASP A 357 -15.25 6.94 3.58
C ASP A 357 -16.56 7.16 2.82
N ALA A 358 -17.69 6.63 3.32
CA ALA A 358 -19.01 6.97 2.80
C ALA A 358 -19.50 8.38 3.20
N ALA A 359 -18.87 9.03 4.19
CA ALA A 359 -19.29 10.33 4.71
C ALA A 359 -19.42 11.47 3.68
N PRO A 360 -18.58 11.56 2.62
CA PRO A 360 -18.77 12.54 1.56
C PRO A 360 -20.12 12.44 0.85
N LEU A 361 -20.68 11.24 0.67
CA LEU A 361 -22.03 11.06 0.09
C LEU A 361 -23.10 11.66 0.99
N LEU A 362 -22.97 11.45 2.30
CA LEU A 362 -23.87 12.03 3.31
C LEU A 362 -23.72 13.56 3.37
N ALA A 363 -22.50 14.08 3.24
CA ALA A 363 -22.23 15.51 3.12
C ALA A 363 -22.88 16.13 1.88
N VAL A 364 -22.81 15.48 0.71
CA VAL A 364 -23.53 15.91 -0.50
C VAL A 364 -25.04 15.99 -0.22
N ALA A 365 -25.61 14.97 0.42
CA ALA A 365 -27.04 14.95 0.74
C ALA A 365 -27.44 16.11 1.65
N TYR A 366 -26.73 16.32 2.77
CA TYR A 366 -26.99 17.43 3.67
C TYR A 366 -26.80 18.80 3.00
N SER A 367 -25.75 18.97 2.18
CA SER A 367 -25.55 20.20 1.40
C SER A 367 -26.74 20.55 0.50
N VAL A 368 -27.23 19.58 -0.29
CA VAL A 368 -28.37 19.81 -1.18
C VAL A 368 -29.61 20.15 -0.39
N GLY A 369 -29.94 19.35 0.63
CA GLY A 369 -31.13 19.57 1.44
C GLY A 369 -31.11 20.91 2.18
N LEU A 370 -29.95 21.30 2.71
CA LEU A 370 -29.77 22.59 3.38
C LEU A 370 -30.05 23.74 2.41
N ALA A 371 -29.52 23.66 1.19
CA ALA A 371 -29.79 24.64 0.15
C ALA A 371 -31.27 24.67 -0.26
N MET A 372 -31.97 23.51 -0.28
CA MET A 372 -33.41 23.48 -0.53
C MET A 372 -34.21 24.19 0.57
N VAL A 373 -33.81 24.08 1.83
CA VAL A 373 -34.46 24.82 2.93
C VAL A 373 -34.19 26.32 2.78
N VAL A 374 -32.95 26.73 2.54
CA VAL A 374 -32.58 28.15 2.36
C VAL A 374 -33.26 28.79 1.15
N ASP A 375 -33.49 28.03 0.07
CA ASP A 375 -34.21 28.54 -1.11
C ASP A 375 -35.71 28.76 -0.81
N ASN A 376 -36.32 27.83 -0.07
CA ASN A 376 -37.76 27.85 0.24
C ASN A 376 -38.11 28.78 1.42
N PHE A 377 -37.24 28.94 2.42
CA PHE A 377 -37.53 29.64 3.67
C PHE A 377 -36.70 30.91 3.84
N ARG A 378 -36.92 31.90 2.97
CA ARG A 378 -36.13 33.15 2.94
C ARG A 378 -35.96 33.84 4.29
N LYS A 379 -36.97 33.79 5.17
CA LYS A 379 -36.94 34.39 6.52
C LYS A 379 -35.94 33.70 7.45
N LEU A 380 -35.70 32.40 7.27
CA LEU A 380 -34.76 31.61 8.08
C LEU A 380 -33.33 31.65 7.53
N ASN A 381 -33.10 32.29 6.38
CA ASN A 381 -31.80 32.25 5.71
C ASN A 381 -30.69 32.79 6.61
N ILE A 382 -30.89 33.93 7.28
CA ILE A 382 -29.86 34.53 8.14
C ILE A 382 -29.51 33.57 9.30
N LEU A 383 -30.52 32.95 9.91
CA LEU A 383 -30.31 31.98 10.99
C LEU A 383 -29.55 30.74 10.49
N ILE A 384 -29.96 30.17 9.35
CA ILE A 384 -29.31 28.98 8.77
C ILE A 384 -27.87 29.31 8.35
N TRP A 385 -27.63 30.48 7.75
CA TRP A 385 -26.30 30.97 7.44
C TRP A 385 -25.47 31.15 8.71
N GLY A 386 -26.03 31.78 9.75
CA GLY A 386 -25.37 31.96 11.04
C GLY A 386 -24.98 30.63 11.68
N MET A 387 -25.91 29.67 11.76
CA MET A 387 -25.64 28.32 12.27
C MET A 387 -24.60 27.57 11.42
N THR A 388 -24.65 27.72 10.10
CA THR A 388 -23.67 27.10 9.19
C THR A 388 -22.29 27.71 9.43
N ILE A 389 -22.16 29.04 9.49
CA ILE A 389 -20.90 29.71 9.79
C ILE A 389 -20.38 29.28 11.16
N ILE A 390 -21.22 29.28 12.19
CA ILE A 390 -20.84 28.85 13.55
C ILE A 390 -20.37 27.40 13.56
N ALA A 391 -21.12 26.47 12.97
CA ALA A 391 -20.76 25.04 12.92
C ALA A 391 -19.41 24.78 12.22
N LEU A 392 -19.05 25.65 11.28
CA LEU A 392 -17.83 25.54 10.47
C LEU A 392 -16.68 26.39 11.01
N LEU A 393 -16.97 27.38 11.86
CA LEU A 393 -15.98 28.30 12.44
C LEU A 393 -14.79 27.58 13.11
N PRO A 394 -14.95 26.45 13.82
CA PRO A 394 -13.82 25.76 14.42
C PRO A 394 -12.86 25.13 13.42
N LEU A 395 -13.41 24.52 12.37
CA LEU A 395 -12.63 23.96 11.26
C LEU A 395 -11.89 25.08 10.51
N MET A 396 -12.46 26.28 10.57
CA MET A 396 -11.96 27.52 10.00
C MET A 396 -10.94 28.27 10.89
N ALA A 397 -11.06 28.20 12.21
CA ALA A 397 -10.36 29.08 13.17
C ALA A 397 -9.29 28.39 14.00
N VAL A 398 -9.49 27.12 14.40
CA VAL A 398 -8.50 26.40 15.24
C VAL A 398 -7.29 25.96 14.45
N GLY A 399 -7.42 25.99 13.11
CA GLY A 399 -6.31 25.87 12.20
C GLY A 399 -5.73 24.47 12.17
N HIS A 400 -5.36 24.04 10.97
CA HIS A 400 -4.45 22.94 10.81
C HIS A 400 -3.10 23.15 11.53
N ASP A 401 -2.79 24.35 12.04
CA ASP A 401 -1.46 24.77 12.47
C ASP A 401 -0.88 24.01 13.69
N ARG A 402 -1.73 23.37 14.53
CA ARG A 402 -1.26 22.54 15.64
C ARG A 402 -1.17 21.05 15.33
N ASP A 403 -1.94 20.58 14.34
CA ASP A 403 -2.00 19.17 13.96
C ASP A 403 -1.17 18.88 12.70
N LEU A 404 -1.04 19.84 11.78
CA LEU A 404 -0.21 19.74 10.58
C LEU A 404 1.21 20.23 10.84
N HIS A 405 2.15 19.31 10.69
CA HIS A 405 3.56 19.64 10.66
C HIS A 405 3.96 20.07 9.25
N PHE A 406 3.97 21.39 9.02
CA PHE A 406 4.53 21.93 7.80
C PHE A 406 6.05 22.01 7.87
N ILE A 407 6.69 21.21 7.05
CA ILE A 407 8.14 21.07 7.04
C ILE A 407 8.74 21.90 5.92
N ILE A 408 9.75 22.68 6.27
CA ILE A 408 10.71 23.22 5.33
C ILE A 408 11.96 22.36 5.47
N PRO A 409 12.40 21.64 4.43
CA PRO A 409 13.61 20.83 4.51
C PRO A 409 14.79 21.67 5.02
N SER A 410 15.42 21.22 6.10
CA SER A 410 16.57 21.93 6.66
C SER A 410 17.71 22.03 5.62
N ARG A 411 18.63 22.97 5.82
CA ARG A 411 19.84 23.04 4.99
C ARG A 411 20.57 21.70 4.99
N ASP A 412 20.65 21.05 6.16
CA ASP A 412 21.35 19.78 6.31
C ASP A 412 20.61 18.64 5.62
N THR A 413 19.28 18.59 5.71
CA THR A 413 18.47 17.64 4.92
C THR A 413 18.74 17.79 3.42
N ARG A 414 18.85 19.03 2.92
CA ARG A 414 19.18 19.30 1.51
C ARG A 414 20.59 18.84 1.15
N ILE A 415 21.57 19.08 2.02
CA ILE A 415 22.95 18.63 1.82
C ILE A 415 23.02 17.09 1.83
N ALA A 416 22.39 16.46 2.83
CA ALA A 416 22.25 15.00 2.94
C ALA A 416 21.72 14.42 1.64
N MET A 417 20.64 15.01 1.11
CA MET A 417 20.01 14.49 -0.09
C MET A 417 20.80 14.74 -1.36
N ARG A 418 21.57 15.83 -1.44
CA ARG A 418 22.52 16.05 -2.54
C ARG A 418 23.65 15.02 -2.50
N TYR A 419 24.19 14.73 -1.31
CA TYR A 419 25.24 13.74 -1.13
C TYR A 419 24.75 12.32 -1.47
N VAL A 420 23.57 11.96 -0.97
CA VAL A 420 22.89 10.72 -1.36
C VAL A 420 22.69 10.72 -2.87
N ALA A 421 22.33 11.82 -3.53
CA ALA A 421 22.17 11.84 -4.98
C ALA A 421 23.49 11.73 -5.78
N SER A 422 24.66 12.05 -5.21
CA SER A 422 25.93 12.16 -5.94
C SER A 422 26.89 10.96 -5.84
N GLY A 423 26.74 10.07 -4.85
CA GLY A 423 27.59 8.85 -4.72
C GLY A 423 27.34 7.73 -5.77
N ALA A 424 27.70 6.48 -5.46
CA ALA A 424 27.45 5.32 -6.33
C ALA A 424 25.99 4.81 -6.24
N PRO A 425 25.42 4.16 -7.28
CA PRO A 425 24.07 3.58 -7.23
C PRO A 425 23.89 2.65 -6.03
N SER A 426 23.06 3.04 -5.07
CA SER A 426 22.78 2.30 -3.85
C SER A 426 21.48 2.78 -3.22
N ARG A 427 20.90 1.99 -2.32
CA ARG A 427 19.83 2.44 -1.43
C ARG A 427 20.39 3.37 -0.35
N PHE A 428 19.52 4.19 0.21
CA PHE A 428 19.80 4.89 1.47
C PHE A 428 18.78 4.50 2.53
N LEU A 429 19.19 4.43 3.79
CA LEU A 429 18.30 4.15 4.91
C LEU A 429 18.23 5.38 5.83
N PRO A 430 17.09 6.11 5.85
CA PRO A 430 16.91 7.18 6.82
C PRO A 430 16.69 6.57 8.21
N LEU A 431 17.33 7.14 9.23
CA LEU A 431 17.17 6.75 10.64
C LEU A 431 16.45 7.87 11.41
N PRO A 432 15.44 7.56 12.24
CA PRO A 432 14.83 6.24 12.40
C PRO A 432 14.13 5.78 11.11
N TYR A 433 14.18 4.47 10.82
CA TYR A 433 13.71 3.91 9.54
C TYR A 433 12.26 3.41 9.59
N LYS A 434 11.73 3.11 10.78
CA LYS A 434 10.41 2.52 10.93
C LYS A 434 9.36 3.63 10.99
N MET A 435 8.48 3.67 9.99
CA MET A 435 7.31 4.55 9.99
C MET A 435 6.22 3.97 10.90
N PRO A 436 5.31 4.80 11.47
CA PRO A 436 5.21 6.24 11.24
C PRO A 436 6.30 7.05 11.98
N ILE A 437 6.76 8.11 11.32
CA ILE A 437 7.82 9.01 11.79
C ILE A 437 7.16 10.30 12.30
N ALA A 438 7.61 10.80 13.44
CA ALA A 438 7.24 12.08 14.01
C ALA A 438 8.43 13.05 13.98
N TYR A 439 8.12 14.34 13.82
CA TYR A 439 9.08 15.43 13.98
C TYR A 439 9.06 15.94 15.43
N GLY A 440 10.22 15.94 16.10
CA GLY A 440 10.33 16.34 17.50
C GLY A 440 9.75 15.29 18.46
N ARG A 441 9.22 15.74 19.61
CA ARG A 441 8.74 14.85 20.70
C ARG A 441 7.28 14.40 20.57
N LYS A 442 6.54 14.92 19.59
CA LYS A 442 5.11 14.66 19.42
C LYS A 442 4.89 13.43 18.54
N THR A 443 4.75 12.26 19.15
CA THR A 443 4.53 10.98 18.44
C THR A 443 3.08 10.78 17.98
N ASP A 444 2.17 11.56 18.57
CA ASP A 444 0.74 11.62 18.34
C ASP A 444 0.36 12.08 16.92
N LEU A 445 1.28 12.72 16.20
CA LEU A 445 1.08 13.20 14.83
C LEU A 445 2.09 12.59 13.85
N SER A 446 2.48 11.34 14.07
CA SER A 446 3.43 10.62 13.23
C SER A 446 2.81 10.15 11.90
N GLY A 447 3.64 9.96 10.87
CA GLY A 447 3.17 9.60 9.54
C GLY A 447 4.22 9.08 8.57
N VAL A 448 3.90 9.13 7.29
CA VAL A 448 4.79 8.75 6.21
C VAL A 448 6.03 9.64 6.20
N ASP A 449 7.19 9.00 6.04
CA ASP A 449 8.45 9.69 5.87
C ASP A 449 8.55 10.30 4.47
N THR A 450 8.42 11.61 4.39
CA THR A 450 8.59 12.38 3.14
C THR A 450 10.01 12.24 2.55
N LEU A 451 11.01 11.87 3.35
CA LEU A 451 12.35 11.54 2.85
C LEU A 451 12.45 10.11 2.31
N ALA A 452 11.51 9.21 2.64
CA ALA A 452 11.47 7.88 2.07
C ALA A 452 10.90 7.83 0.63
N PHE A 453 10.46 8.96 0.08
CA PHE A 453 10.00 9.05 -1.31
C PHE A 453 11.01 8.48 -2.30
N VAL A 454 10.49 7.73 -3.27
CA VAL A 454 11.28 7.03 -4.29
C VAL A 454 12.10 8.03 -5.09
N ASN A 455 13.41 7.83 -5.11
CA ASN A 455 14.32 8.42 -6.08
C ASN A 455 14.72 7.28 -7.04
N SER A 456 14.53 7.47 -8.34
CA SER A 456 14.75 6.45 -9.37
C SER A 456 16.18 5.93 -9.38
N ALA A 457 17.16 6.80 -9.09
CA ALA A 457 18.56 6.40 -9.02
C ALA A 457 18.91 5.70 -7.69
N ARG A 458 18.24 6.08 -6.59
CA ARG A 458 18.61 5.69 -5.22
C ARG A 458 17.41 5.64 -4.29
N PRO A 459 16.66 4.54 -4.30
CA PRO A 459 15.46 4.42 -3.48
C PRO A 459 15.80 4.39 -1.98
N SER A 460 14.86 4.88 -1.18
CA SER A 460 14.88 4.68 0.26
C SER A 460 14.67 3.20 0.58
N ALA A 461 15.44 2.66 1.51
CA ALA A 461 15.20 1.35 2.09
C ALA A 461 14.08 1.35 3.14
N SER A 462 13.65 2.52 3.62
CA SER A 462 12.50 2.65 4.52
C SER A 462 11.17 2.66 3.76
N THR A 463 10.18 1.90 4.25
CA THR A 463 8.78 1.84 3.76
C THR A 463 7.78 1.88 4.91
N TYR A 464 6.52 2.18 4.59
CA TYR A 464 5.40 2.08 5.53
C TYR A 464 5.09 0.60 5.78
N GLY A 465 5.44 0.10 6.97
CA GLY A 465 5.60 -1.33 7.23
C GLY A 465 7.03 -1.76 6.92
N ALA A 466 7.87 -1.82 7.97
CA ALA A 466 9.23 -2.32 7.83
C ALA A 466 9.18 -3.79 7.41
N THR A 467 10.07 -4.17 6.50
CA THR A 467 10.26 -5.59 6.20
C THR A 467 10.89 -6.27 7.42
N VAL A 468 10.62 -7.56 7.63
CA VAL A 468 11.14 -8.32 8.78
C VAL A 468 12.67 -8.22 8.85
N GLU A 469 13.30 -8.12 7.69
CA GLU A 469 14.72 -7.91 7.48
C GLU A 469 15.25 -6.59 8.08
N LEU A 470 14.51 -5.49 7.95
CA LEU A 470 14.90 -4.22 8.55
C LEU A 470 14.62 -4.19 10.06
N ASP A 471 13.63 -4.93 10.54
CA ASP A 471 13.41 -5.11 11.98
C ASP A 471 14.52 -5.94 12.64
N GLN A 472 15.09 -6.92 11.93
CA GLN A 472 16.30 -7.61 12.38
C GLN A 472 17.51 -6.67 12.47
N LEU A 473 17.65 -5.73 11.51
CA LEU A 473 18.69 -4.72 11.54
C LEU A 473 18.60 -3.85 12.81
N ALA A 474 17.39 -3.44 13.23
CA ALA A 474 17.19 -2.73 14.50
C ALA A 474 17.68 -3.54 15.71
N GLY A 475 17.32 -4.83 15.79
CA GLY A 475 17.79 -5.71 16.87
C GLY A 475 19.32 -5.81 16.89
N MET A 476 19.95 -6.01 15.73
CA MET A 476 21.41 -6.08 15.61
C MET A 476 22.11 -4.76 15.95
N LEU A 477 21.50 -3.63 15.61
CA LEU A 477 21.98 -2.29 15.99
C LEU A 477 21.91 -2.10 17.51
N GLY A 478 20.82 -2.52 18.14
CA GLY A 478 20.65 -2.49 19.60
C GLY A 478 21.65 -3.37 20.35
N ASP A 479 21.94 -4.55 19.82
CA ASP A 479 22.90 -5.52 20.37
C ASP A 479 24.38 -5.13 20.15
N GLY A 480 24.66 -4.09 19.37
CA GLY A 480 26.03 -3.68 19.04
C GLY A 480 26.80 -4.61 18.09
N ARG A 481 26.09 -5.43 17.29
CA ARG A 481 26.69 -6.40 16.36
C ARG A 481 27.21 -5.76 15.05
N LYS A 482 28.22 -4.88 15.15
CA LYS A 482 28.73 -4.04 14.04
C LYS A 482 28.98 -4.78 12.73
N ALA A 483 29.72 -5.89 12.77
CA ALA A 483 30.06 -6.66 11.57
C ALA A 483 28.83 -7.32 10.93
N ALA A 484 27.84 -7.74 11.75
CA ALA A 484 26.59 -8.27 11.23
C ALA A 484 25.73 -7.17 10.59
N VAL A 485 25.62 -6.01 11.25
CA VAL A 485 24.92 -4.82 10.74
C VAL A 485 25.52 -4.38 9.41
N SER A 486 26.84 -4.24 9.31
CA SER A 486 27.50 -3.82 8.08
C SER A 486 27.26 -4.81 6.93
N ARG A 487 27.44 -6.12 7.17
CA ARG A 487 27.13 -7.14 6.17
C ARG A 487 25.66 -7.11 5.74
N LEU A 488 24.75 -6.91 6.68
CA LEU A 488 23.32 -6.86 6.40
C LEU A 488 22.96 -5.63 5.54
N LEU A 489 23.46 -4.45 5.91
CA LEU A 489 23.30 -3.22 5.12
C LEU A 489 23.84 -3.38 3.69
N THR A 490 25.05 -3.94 3.53
CA THR A 490 25.64 -4.23 2.22
C THR A 490 24.79 -5.23 1.44
N SER A 491 24.28 -6.29 2.09
CA SER A 491 23.44 -7.29 1.44
C SER A 491 22.11 -6.73 0.93
N PHE A 492 21.58 -5.68 1.58
CA PHE A 492 20.41 -4.94 1.11
C PHE A 492 20.74 -3.84 0.10
N GLY A 493 22.01 -3.71 -0.31
CA GLY A 493 22.47 -2.65 -1.20
C GLY A 493 22.34 -1.25 -0.59
N ILE A 494 22.37 -1.14 0.74
CA ILE A 494 22.30 0.14 1.46
C ILE A 494 23.72 0.71 1.54
N GLY A 495 24.00 1.71 0.71
CA GLY A 495 25.30 2.40 0.66
C GLY A 495 25.37 3.65 1.52
N HIS A 496 24.22 4.15 1.99
CA HIS A 496 24.13 5.38 2.77
C HIS A 496 23.16 5.25 3.95
N LEU A 497 23.58 5.73 5.11
CA LEU A 497 22.70 5.97 6.25
C LEU A 497 22.44 7.46 6.36
N VAL A 498 21.18 7.88 6.54
CA VAL A 498 20.81 9.29 6.75
C VAL A 498 20.29 9.44 8.16
N ILE A 499 21.15 9.91 9.05
CA ILE A 499 20.82 10.09 10.47
C ILE A 499 20.03 11.39 10.69
N ARG A 500 18.89 11.30 11.40
CA ARG A 500 18.02 12.44 11.70
C ARG A 500 17.70 12.50 13.20
N PRO A 501 18.50 13.21 14.00
CA PRO A 501 18.37 13.20 15.46
C PRO A 501 17.06 13.80 15.97
N ASN A 502 16.40 14.66 15.17
CA ASN A 502 15.14 15.31 15.53
C ASN A 502 13.89 14.53 15.10
N MET A 503 14.05 13.32 14.57
CA MET A 503 12.95 12.47 14.13
C MET A 503 12.81 11.28 15.08
N LEU A 504 11.58 10.93 15.42
CA LEU A 504 11.25 9.77 16.23
C LEU A 504 10.38 8.81 15.43
N SER A 505 10.58 7.50 15.61
CA SER A 505 9.56 6.53 15.20
C SER A 505 8.49 6.47 16.29
N ALA A 506 7.22 6.42 15.90
CA ALA A 506 6.13 6.14 16.84
C ALA A 506 6.12 4.68 17.31
N PHE A 507 7.01 3.82 16.80
CA PHE A 507 7.30 2.51 17.37
C PHE A 507 8.43 2.66 18.41
N PRO A 508 8.12 2.79 19.72
CA PRO A 508 9.09 3.18 20.75
C PRO A 508 10.19 2.14 20.99
N ALA A 509 10.04 0.91 20.50
CA ALA A 509 10.82 -0.23 20.98
C ALA A 509 12.12 -0.54 20.20
N GLN A 510 12.45 0.12 19.09
CA GLN A 510 13.42 -0.49 18.16
C GLN A 510 14.63 0.35 17.74
N LEU A 511 14.79 1.57 18.25
CA LEU A 511 16.09 2.28 18.14
C LEU A 511 16.55 2.97 19.43
N VAL A 512 15.76 2.98 20.51
CA VAL A 512 16.13 3.57 21.81
C VAL A 512 15.46 2.83 22.98
N THR A 513 15.71 1.52 23.15
CA THR A 513 15.40 0.83 24.41
C THR A 513 16.69 0.54 25.16
N GLY A 514 17.29 1.60 25.68
CA GLY A 514 17.75 1.56 27.06
C GLY A 514 16.58 2.04 27.90
N SER A 515 15.91 1.12 28.58
CA SER A 515 14.83 1.39 29.52
C SER A 515 15.18 2.52 30.50
N GLU A 516 14.17 3.33 30.80
CA GLU A 516 14.05 4.37 31.84
C GLU A 516 13.96 5.83 31.34
N GLY A 517 12.79 6.40 31.59
CA GLY A 517 12.24 7.64 31.06
C GLY A 517 12.87 8.95 31.53
N ARG A 518 14.20 9.03 31.65
CA ARG A 518 14.90 10.31 31.87
C ARG A 518 16.26 10.30 31.19
N SER A 519 16.38 10.98 30.03
CA SER A 519 17.55 11.80 29.66
C SER A 519 17.57 12.16 28.18
N GLU A 520 17.36 13.45 27.89
CA GLU A 520 17.76 14.09 26.63
C GLU A 520 19.26 13.90 26.31
N GLY A 521 20.06 13.52 27.31
CA GLY A 521 21.48 13.20 27.17
C GLY A 521 21.80 11.90 26.43
N ARG A 522 20.94 10.87 26.43
CA ARG A 522 21.31 9.53 25.90
C ARG A 522 21.06 9.31 24.41
N ALA A 523 20.14 10.03 23.77
CA ALA A 523 20.08 10.05 22.30
C ALA A 523 21.41 10.56 21.72
N ARG A 524 21.99 11.60 22.34
CA ARG A 524 23.36 12.06 22.08
C ARG A 524 24.43 10.98 22.32
N VAL A 525 24.27 10.09 23.31
CA VAL A 525 25.20 8.97 23.60
C VAL A 525 25.12 7.85 22.55
N VAL A 526 23.94 7.50 22.04
CA VAL A 526 23.83 6.52 20.94
C VAL A 526 24.37 7.12 19.63
N PHE A 527 24.16 8.42 19.38
CA PHE A 527 24.72 9.10 18.21
C PHE A 527 26.24 9.31 18.28
N SER A 528 26.78 9.67 19.45
CA SER A 528 28.23 9.73 19.67
C SER A 528 28.86 8.34 19.68
N ARG A 529 28.16 7.29 20.12
CA ARG A 529 28.57 5.91 19.93
C ARG A 529 28.54 5.51 18.46
N LEU A 530 27.48 5.76 17.69
CA LEU A 530 27.46 5.48 16.24
C LEU A 530 28.59 6.23 15.51
N ALA A 531 28.85 7.49 15.84
CA ALA A 531 29.98 8.24 15.30
C ALA A 531 31.36 7.68 15.74
N MET A 532 31.51 7.21 16.98
CA MET A 532 32.69 6.46 17.45
C MET A 532 32.75 5.03 16.91
N TRP A 533 31.66 4.47 16.41
CA TRP A 533 31.57 3.06 16.02
C TRP A 533 32.03 2.81 14.58
N TYR A 534 32.12 3.86 13.76
CA TYR A 534 32.55 3.83 12.36
C TYR A 534 33.98 4.37 12.17
N GLU A 535 34.94 3.88 12.96
CA GLU A 535 36.38 4.07 12.71
C GLU A 535 36.94 3.22 11.55
N ILE A 536 36.10 2.51 10.77
CA ILE A 536 36.58 1.57 9.73
C ILE A 536 35.93 1.90 8.39
N ALA A 537 36.46 2.96 7.78
CA ALA A 537 36.52 3.36 6.37
C ALA A 537 36.89 4.86 6.41
N PRO A 538 37.80 5.38 5.56
CA PRO A 538 38.13 6.80 5.62
C PRO A 538 36.85 7.60 5.42
N ILE A 539 36.37 8.24 6.49
CA ILE A 539 35.26 9.18 6.46
C ILE A 539 35.72 10.31 5.55
N SER A 540 35.37 10.26 4.26
CA SER A 540 35.90 11.20 3.29
C SER A 540 35.38 12.62 3.51
N SER A 541 34.31 12.80 4.30
CA SER A 541 33.90 14.10 4.82
C SER A 541 32.83 13.98 5.91
N LEU A 542 33.18 14.38 7.14
CA LEU A 542 32.21 14.78 8.15
C LEU A 542 31.99 16.29 8.01
N ARG A 543 30.78 16.74 7.69
CA ARG A 543 30.43 18.17 7.77
C ARG A 543 29.31 18.36 8.77
N CYS A 544 29.68 18.75 9.99
CA CYS A 544 28.73 19.18 11.00
C CYS A 544 28.45 20.68 10.81
N ALA A 545 27.18 21.05 10.67
CA ALA A 545 26.75 22.46 10.65
C ALA A 545 25.57 22.63 11.63
N GLY A 546 25.87 22.77 12.92
CA GLY A 546 24.87 23.04 13.96
C GLY A 546 24.31 21.78 14.65
N VAL A 547 23.05 21.84 15.11
CA VAL A 547 22.40 20.81 15.95
C VAL A 547 22.00 19.55 15.17
N ASP A 548 21.95 19.62 13.84
CA ASP A 548 21.65 18.51 12.94
C ASP A 548 22.94 17.94 12.33
N CYS A 549 23.50 16.89 12.94
CA CYS A 549 24.63 16.17 12.36
C CYS A 549 24.14 15.18 11.30
N VAL A 550 24.27 15.53 10.02
CA VAL A 550 24.08 14.58 8.92
C VAL A 550 25.37 13.80 8.73
N LEU A 551 25.41 12.59 9.28
CA LEU A 551 26.47 11.62 9.01
C LEU A 551 26.12 10.87 7.72
N ALA A 552 26.76 11.20 6.60
CA ALA A 552 26.64 10.40 5.38
C ALA A 552 27.84 9.44 5.30
N LEU A 553 27.66 8.23 5.83
CA LEU A 553 28.67 7.18 5.73
C LEU A 553 28.62 6.59 4.31
N ARG A 554 29.78 6.50 3.67
CA ARG A 554 29.97 5.75 2.43
C ARG A 554 30.56 4.41 2.81
N ALA A 555 29.79 3.33 2.67
CA ALA A 555 30.37 1.99 2.68
C ALA A 555 31.17 1.85 1.38
N ASP A 556 32.50 1.83 1.46
CA ASP A 556 33.34 1.50 0.31
C ASP A 556 33.43 -0.03 0.19
N PRO A 557 32.87 -0.65 -0.86
CA PRO A 557 32.96 -2.10 -1.04
C PRO A 557 34.41 -2.58 -1.27
N ALA A 558 35.29 -1.71 -1.77
CA ALA A 558 36.66 -2.06 -2.14
C ALA A 558 37.67 -1.96 -0.99
N ALA A 559 37.38 -1.16 0.04
CA ALA A 559 38.29 -0.96 1.19
C ALA A 559 38.18 -2.05 2.28
N ILE A 560 37.25 -3.01 2.14
CA ILE A 560 36.99 -4.03 3.17
C ILE A 560 37.72 -5.36 2.90
N VAL A 561 38.44 -5.50 1.78
CA VAL A 561 39.13 -6.75 1.41
C VAL A 561 40.61 -6.78 1.82
N SER A 562 41.19 -5.70 2.36
CA SER A 562 42.63 -5.65 2.65
C SER A 562 42.99 -5.11 4.03
N SER A 563 42.47 -5.71 5.11
CA SER A 563 43.18 -5.75 6.41
C SER A 563 42.42 -6.54 7.46
N ALA A 564 42.62 -7.86 7.49
CA ALA A 564 42.46 -8.67 8.70
C ALA A 564 43.17 -10.02 8.54
N ARG A 565 44.51 -10.03 8.63
CA ARG A 565 45.22 -11.18 9.20
C ARG A 565 45.24 -10.98 10.72
N VAL A 566 44.29 -11.56 11.44
CA VAL A 566 44.44 -11.91 12.86
C VAL A 566 43.74 -13.24 13.11
N ALA A 567 44.49 -14.13 13.74
CA ALA A 567 44.17 -15.51 14.03
C ALA A 567 43.13 -15.66 15.16
N GLY A 568 42.42 -16.79 15.11
CA GLY A 568 41.76 -17.43 16.25
C GLY A 568 40.46 -16.80 16.71
N VAL A 569 39.36 -17.57 16.59
CA VAL A 569 38.30 -17.77 17.61
C VAL A 569 37.23 -18.67 16.96
N LEU A 570 37.37 -19.97 17.22
CA LEU A 570 36.24 -20.89 17.31
C LEU A 570 35.40 -20.51 18.54
N THR A 571 34.10 -20.83 18.49
CA THR A 571 33.05 -20.72 19.54
C THR A 571 32.19 -19.45 19.56
N ASN A 572 31.02 -19.51 18.89
CA ASN A 572 29.69 -19.40 19.52
C ASN A 572 28.59 -19.20 18.46
N TRP A 573 28.09 -20.31 17.92
CA TRP A 573 26.80 -20.36 17.23
C TRP A 573 25.74 -20.83 18.24
N ARG A 574 24.93 -19.91 18.79
CA ARG A 574 23.77 -20.32 19.60
C ARG A 574 22.46 -19.53 19.45
N ASN A 575 22.42 -18.37 18.78
CA ASN A 575 21.20 -17.53 18.77
C ASN A 575 20.74 -17.11 17.36
N VAL A 576 20.29 -18.05 16.52
CA VAL A 576 19.57 -17.79 15.25
C VAL A 576 18.41 -18.78 15.07
N THR A 577 17.55 -18.97 16.07
CA THR A 577 16.40 -19.90 15.96
C THR A 577 15.04 -19.35 16.38
N GLU A 578 14.89 -18.03 16.55
CA GLU A 578 13.59 -17.40 16.79
C GLU A 578 13.14 -16.61 15.55
N GLY A 579 12.57 -17.33 14.58
CA GLY A 579 12.05 -16.71 13.36
C GLY A 579 11.28 -17.65 12.42
N ALA A 580 10.75 -18.76 12.93
CA ALA A 580 9.83 -19.60 12.15
C ALA A 580 8.39 -19.15 12.43
N PRO A 581 7.54 -18.95 11.40
CA PRO A 581 6.15 -18.52 11.60
C PRO A 581 5.38 -19.56 12.43
N HIS A 582 4.71 -19.08 13.48
CA HIS A 582 3.68 -19.83 14.19
C HIS A 582 2.55 -20.13 13.20
N ILE A 583 2.46 -21.39 12.77
CA ILE A 583 1.29 -21.93 12.07
C ILE A 583 0.44 -22.62 13.14
N ASP A 584 -0.83 -22.23 13.20
CA ASP A 584 -1.82 -22.72 14.15
C ASP A 584 -1.89 -24.26 14.17
N SER A 585 -1.78 -24.82 15.36
CA SER A 585 -1.78 -26.25 15.65
C SER A 585 -3.20 -26.80 15.73
N GLY A 586 -3.82 -27.04 14.56
CA GLY A 586 -5.18 -27.58 14.48
C GLY A 586 -5.29 -29.05 14.05
N THR A 587 -4.28 -29.62 13.40
CA THR A 587 -4.36 -31.01 12.90
C THR A 587 -3.00 -31.70 13.02
N ALA A 588 -2.85 -32.56 14.03
CA ALA A 588 -1.74 -33.51 14.10
C ALA A 588 -1.95 -34.59 13.03
N GLY A 589 -1.68 -34.26 11.77
CA GLY A 589 -1.67 -35.23 10.67
C GLY A 589 -0.53 -36.22 10.87
N ARG A 590 -0.85 -37.53 10.86
CA ARG A 590 0.16 -38.58 10.70
C ARG A 590 0.73 -38.47 9.28
N LEU A 591 1.99 -38.09 9.15
CA LEU A 591 2.70 -38.19 7.89
C LEU A 591 3.26 -39.62 7.78
N SER A 592 2.66 -40.44 6.93
CA SER A 592 3.21 -41.74 6.57
C SER A 592 4.19 -41.55 5.44
N ILE A 593 5.50 -41.60 5.72
CA ILE A 593 6.52 -41.54 4.69
C ILE A 593 6.70 -42.95 4.14
N ARG A 594 6.20 -43.20 2.92
CA ARG A 594 6.64 -44.34 2.12
C ARG A 594 7.92 -43.93 1.40
N PHE A 595 8.98 -44.70 1.56
CA PHE A 595 10.20 -44.53 0.76
C PHE A 595 9.88 -44.77 -0.72
N PRO A 596 10.47 -44.02 -1.65
CA PRO A 596 10.13 -44.14 -3.07
C PRO A 596 10.45 -45.55 -3.58
N SER A 597 9.44 -46.21 -4.16
CA SER A 597 9.65 -47.04 -5.35
C SER A 597 9.89 -46.11 -6.54
N ALA A 598 10.43 -46.60 -7.65
CA ALA A 598 10.89 -45.80 -8.80
C ALA A 598 9.85 -44.83 -9.45
N ASP A 599 8.60 -44.79 -8.99
CA ASP A 599 7.46 -44.09 -9.60
C ASP A 599 6.79 -43.02 -8.71
N VAL A 600 7.50 -42.37 -7.76
CA VAL A 600 6.89 -41.34 -6.90
C VAL A 600 7.05 -39.93 -7.46
N SER A 601 5.94 -39.18 -7.40
CA SER A 601 5.81 -37.81 -7.90
C SER A 601 6.74 -36.80 -7.18
N PRO A 602 7.40 -35.88 -7.91
CA PRO A 602 8.31 -34.87 -7.35
C PRO A 602 7.63 -33.83 -6.42
N TYR A 603 6.30 -33.86 -6.26
CA TYR A 603 5.57 -32.98 -5.34
C TYR A 603 5.81 -33.32 -3.85
N ASP A 604 6.31 -34.52 -3.51
CA ASP A 604 6.42 -35.01 -2.12
C ASP A 604 7.73 -34.65 -1.39
N GLY A 605 8.52 -33.71 -1.91
CA GLY A 605 9.51 -32.97 -1.11
C GLY A 605 10.78 -33.74 -0.73
N TRP A 606 11.36 -34.46 -1.67
CA TRP A 606 12.66 -35.13 -1.47
C TRP A 606 13.81 -34.28 -2.02
N VAL A 607 14.90 -34.17 -1.27
CA VAL A 607 16.15 -33.50 -1.70
C VAL A 607 17.31 -34.47 -1.51
N ASP A 608 18.23 -34.50 -2.47
CA ASP A 608 19.52 -35.18 -2.35
C ASP A 608 20.35 -34.50 -1.26
N ALA A 609 20.83 -35.27 -0.28
CA ALA A 609 21.65 -34.78 0.82
C ALA A 609 22.90 -34.01 0.34
N SER A 610 23.49 -34.40 -0.79
CA SER A 610 24.71 -33.78 -1.30
C SER A 610 24.50 -32.34 -1.79
N MET A 611 23.24 -31.93 -1.99
CA MET A 611 22.89 -30.57 -2.41
C MET A 611 22.77 -29.60 -1.23
N TRP A 612 22.88 -30.06 0.03
CA TRP A 612 22.84 -29.20 1.21
C TRP A 612 24.23 -28.91 1.77
N GLY A 613 24.59 -27.63 1.86
CA GLY A 613 25.91 -27.14 2.29
C GLY A 613 26.26 -27.29 3.78
N TRP A 614 25.88 -28.40 4.42
CA TRP A 614 26.39 -28.78 5.74
C TRP A 614 27.74 -29.51 5.60
N ASP A 615 28.54 -29.53 6.67
CA ASP A 615 29.87 -30.16 6.75
C ASP A 615 29.93 -31.52 6.00
N SER A 616 30.79 -31.60 4.98
CA SER A 616 30.85 -32.71 4.00
C SER A 616 31.17 -34.06 4.64
N SER A 617 31.85 -34.05 5.80
CA SER A 617 32.26 -35.25 6.52
C SER A 617 31.11 -36.16 6.96
N VAL A 618 29.89 -35.63 7.12
CA VAL A 618 28.70 -36.42 7.48
C VAL A 618 28.07 -37.09 6.25
N TRP A 619 28.29 -36.51 5.07
CA TRP A 619 27.61 -36.91 3.83
C TRP A 619 28.45 -37.82 2.95
N ASP A 620 29.78 -37.74 3.06
CA ASP A 620 30.72 -38.64 2.38
C ASP A 620 30.49 -40.11 2.79
N GLU A 621 29.92 -40.36 3.97
CA GLU A 621 29.53 -41.69 4.45
C GLU A 621 28.04 -42.05 4.23
N MET A 622 27.22 -41.13 3.72
CA MET A 622 25.75 -41.26 3.69
C MET A 622 25.10 -40.69 2.40
N PRO A 623 25.21 -41.37 1.23
CA PRO A 623 24.39 -41.01 0.07
C PRO A 623 22.93 -41.39 0.35
N GLY A 624 22.04 -40.41 0.50
CA GLY A 624 20.64 -40.68 0.82
C GLY A 624 19.71 -39.46 0.79
N LEU A 625 18.41 -39.75 0.69
CA LEU A 625 17.32 -38.78 0.67
C LEU A 625 17.10 -38.17 2.06
N VAL A 626 17.00 -36.85 2.17
CA VAL A 626 16.70 -36.14 3.43
C VAL A 626 15.24 -35.67 3.42
N THR A 627 14.53 -35.94 4.52
CA THR A 627 13.23 -35.30 4.81
C THR A 627 13.29 -34.56 6.13
N VAL A 628 12.50 -33.49 6.23
CA VAL A 628 12.57 -32.53 7.32
C VAL A 628 11.18 -32.33 7.91
N THR A 629 11.04 -32.54 9.22
CA THR A 629 9.73 -32.51 9.88
C THR A 629 9.55 -31.22 10.70
N LYS A 630 8.37 -30.59 10.61
CA LYS A 630 8.00 -29.43 11.44
C LYS A 630 7.81 -29.81 12.92
N ARG A 631 7.93 -28.84 13.82
CA ARG A 631 7.70 -28.99 15.28
C ARG A 631 6.33 -29.64 15.55
N GLY A 632 6.34 -30.82 16.19
CA GLY A 632 5.12 -31.56 16.52
C GLY A 632 4.62 -32.54 15.44
N GLY A 633 5.27 -32.58 14.28
CA GLY A 633 4.99 -33.58 13.24
C GLY A 633 5.35 -34.99 13.69
N GLN A 634 4.50 -35.96 13.35
CA GLN A 634 4.81 -37.38 13.47
C GLN A 634 5.17 -37.93 12.09
N VAL A 635 6.35 -38.52 11.99
CA VAL A 635 6.76 -39.29 10.81
C VAL A 635 6.70 -40.76 11.16
N ALA A 636 5.76 -41.47 10.55
CA ALA A 636 5.76 -42.92 10.59
C ALA A 636 6.76 -43.44 9.54
N LEU A 637 7.79 -44.16 10.00
CA LEU A 637 8.71 -44.88 9.15
C LEU A 637 8.33 -46.37 9.18
N SER A 638 7.96 -46.93 8.02
CA SER A 638 7.91 -48.38 7.88
C SER A 638 9.34 -48.92 7.87
N ALA A 639 9.66 -49.85 8.77
CA ALA A 639 10.97 -50.47 8.87
C ALA A 639 11.39 -51.03 7.51
N HIS A 640 12.51 -50.55 7.04
CA HIS A 640 13.36 -51.30 6.15
C HIS A 640 14.58 -51.73 6.99
N PRO A 641 15.10 -52.96 6.86
CA PRO A 641 16.20 -53.50 7.69
C PRO A 641 17.55 -52.74 7.63
N GLN A 642 17.61 -51.59 6.94
CA GLN A 642 18.82 -50.77 6.75
C GLN A 642 18.56 -49.26 6.94
N ALA A 643 17.39 -48.87 7.48
CA ALA A 643 17.14 -47.47 7.80
C ALA A 643 17.80 -47.08 9.13
N PHE A 644 18.51 -45.97 9.17
CA PHE A 644 18.98 -45.36 10.41
C PHE A 644 18.68 -43.87 10.41
N LEU A 645 18.42 -43.31 11.59
CA LEU A 645 18.25 -41.88 11.75
C LEU A 645 19.62 -41.27 12.04
N SER A 646 20.05 -40.28 11.24
CA SER A 646 21.16 -39.39 11.60
C SER A 646 20.56 -38.07 12.07
N TYR A 647 20.65 -37.81 13.37
CA TYR A 647 20.00 -36.65 14.00
C TYR A 647 21.00 -35.56 14.39
N VAL A 648 20.75 -34.34 13.92
CA VAL A 648 21.38 -33.12 14.45
C VAL A 648 20.24 -32.21 14.90
N ALA A 649 20.14 -31.91 16.18
CA ALA A 649 19.20 -30.88 16.60
C ALA A 649 19.56 -30.17 17.89
N GLN A 650 19.04 -28.94 17.96
CA GLN A 650 19.02 -28.09 19.13
C GLN A 650 17.93 -28.50 20.15
N TYR A 651 17.02 -29.41 19.82
CA TYR A 651 15.91 -29.84 20.67
C TYR A 651 15.90 -31.36 20.90
N PRO A 652 15.14 -31.90 21.87
CA PRO A 652 15.05 -33.34 22.09
C PRO A 652 14.21 -34.04 21.00
N LEU A 653 14.57 -35.26 20.60
CA LEU A 653 13.75 -36.11 19.73
C LEU A 653 13.02 -37.15 20.58
N GLU A 654 11.78 -37.52 20.23
CA GLU A 654 11.09 -38.64 20.85
C GLU A 654 10.88 -39.75 19.82
N LEU A 655 11.58 -40.87 20.00
CA LEU A 655 11.52 -42.02 19.10
C LEU A 655 10.59 -43.08 19.68
N CYS A 656 9.42 -43.31 19.07
CA CYS A 656 8.45 -44.30 19.52
C CYS A 656 8.50 -45.55 18.63
N VAL A 657 9.03 -46.66 19.15
CA VAL A 657 9.00 -47.95 18.43
C VAL A 657 7.63 -48.60 18.66
N ARG A 658 7.11 -49.37 17.69
CA ARG A 658 5.72 -49.91 17.62
C ARG A 658 5.19 -50.70 18.84
N ARG A 659 5.97 -50.88 19.91
CA ARG A 659 5.57 -51.50 21.19
C ARG A 659 5.33 -50.49 22.33
N GLY A 660 5.14 -49.21 22.02
CA GLY A 660 4.74 -48.19 23.00
C GLY A 660 5.89 -47.60 23.83
N THR A 661 7.10 -48.12 23.71
CA THR A 661 8.29 -47.52 24.32
C THR A 661 8.77 -46.35 23.47
N CYS A 662 8.55 -45.13 23.96
CA CYS A 662 9.14 -43.91 23.43
C CYS A 662 10.46 -43.61 24.14
N ARG A 663 11.56 -43.52 23.39
CA ARG A 663 12.86 -43.08 23.92
C ARG A 663 13.08 -41.62 23.55
N ARG A 664 13.18 -40.77 24.58
CA ARG A 664 13.56 -39.37 24.39
C ARG A 664 15.08 -39.27 24.23
N LEU A 665 15.53 -38.83 23.07
CA LEU A 665 16.92 -38.57 22.77
C LEU A 665 17.22 -37.11 23.09
N ARG A 666 18.29 -36.87 23.86
CA ARG A 666 18.74 -35.51 24.15
C ARG A 666 19.28 -34.85 22.87
N ALA A 667 19.08 -33.54 22.77
CA ALA A 667 19.66 -32.71 21.74
C ALA A 667 21.18 -32.95 21.66
N SER A 668 21.72 -33.10 20.46
CA SER A 668 23.15 -33.24 20.23
C SER A 668 23.54 -32.37 19.04
N SER A 669 24.67 -31.68 19.19
CA SER A 669 25.31 -30.92 18.11
C SER A 669 26.11 -31.80 17.16
N GLN A 670 26.29 -33.09 17.48
CA GLN A 670 26.93 -34.06 16.59
C GLN A 670 25.91 -35.06 16.06
N PRO A 671 26.04 -35.47 14.78
CA PRO A 671 25.17 -36.48 14.20
C PRO A 671 25.27 -37.77 15.01
N ARG A 672 24.13 -38.29 15.45
CA ARG A 672 24.05 -39.62 16.06
C ARG A 672 23.35 -40.57 15.12
N ARG A 673 24.03 -41.66 14.78
CA ARG A 673 23.44 -42.81 14.10
C ARG A 673 22.55 -43.59 15.06
N ILE A 674 21.30 -43.80 14.69
CA ILE A 674 20.34 -44.63 15.43
C ILE A 674 19.79 -45.65 14.46
N ASP A 675 20.18 -46.91 14.63
CA ASP A 675 19.66 -48.00 13.81
C ASP A 675 18.17 -48.23 14.15
N LEU A 676 17.31 -48.12 13.14
CA LEU A 676 15.86 -48.29 13.32
C LEU A 676 15.52 -49.77 13.12
N VAL A 677 15.47 -50.51 14.22
CA VAL A 677 15.04 -51.92 14.20
C VAL A 677 13.51 -51.98 14.30
N GLY A 678 12.84 -52.31 13.19
CA GLY A 678 11.38 -52.44 13.13
C GLY A 678 10.64 -51.13 12.84
N ASN A 679 9.31 -51.22 12.72
CA ASN A 679 8.47 -50.07 12.35
C ASN A 679 8.55 -49.03 13.48
N ALA A 680 9.06 -47.84 13.17
CA ALA A 680 9.28 -46.78 14.15
C ALA A 680 8.49 -45.53 13.77
N VAL A 681 7.87 -44.89 14.76
CA VAL A 681 7.28 -43.56 14.61
C VAL A 681 8.23 -42.58 15.27
N ILE A 682 8.75 -41.66 14.47
CA ILE A 682 9.62 -40.59 14.95
C ILE A 682 8.74 -39.38 15.20
N ARG A 683 8.77 -38.88 16.45
CA ARG A 683 8.14 -37.63 16.83
C ARG A 683 9.24 -36.62 17.13
N ALA A 684 9.49 -35.72 16.17
CA ALA A 684 10.46 -34.66 16.39
C ALA A 684 9.79 -33.49 17.12
N MET A 685 10.34 -33.11 18.28
CA MET A 685 9.93 -31.89 18.99
C MET A 685 10.58 -30.62 18.41
N GLY A 686 11.30 -30.77 17.29
CA GLY A 686 12.02 -29.74 16.55
C GLY A 686 12.39 -30.24 15.14
N TRP A 687 13.39 -29.63 14.51
CA TRP A 687 13.89 -30.07 13.20
C TRP A 687 14.69 -31.37 13.34
N ALA A 688 14.45 -32.33 12.44
CA ALA A 688 15.18 -33.59 12.36
C ALA A 688 15.42 -33.90 10.88
N ALA A 689 16.68 -34.24 10.53
CA ALA A 689 17.00 -34.87 9.26
C ALA A 689 16.86 -36.39 9.42
N ILE A 690 16.30 -37.06 8.42
CA ILE A 690 16.20 -38.52 8.37
C ILE A 690 16.80 -38.95 7.04
N ALA A 691 17.80 -39.83 7.08
CA ALA A 691 18.43 -40.39 5.90
C ALA A 691 18.15 -41.90 5.82
N ARG A 692 18.25 -42.48 4.62
CA ARG A 692 18.25 -43.93 4.42
C ARG A 692 19.55 -44.31 3.71
N ILE A 693 20.33 -45.24 4.27
CA ILE A 693 21.33 -45.95 3.46
C ILE A 693 20.61 -47.09 2.75
N GLY A 694 20.47 -46.95 1.44
CA GLY A 694 20.48 -48.10 0.54
C GLY A 694 21.84 -48.17 -0.12
N ASN A 695 22.17 -49.32 -0.74
CA ASN A 695 23.14 -49.30 -1.83
C ASN A 695 22.74 -48.14 -2.74
N PRO A 696 23.67 -47.24 -3.12
CA PRO A 696 23.33 -46.11 -3.96
C PRO A 696 22.63 -46.67 -5.19
N VAL A 697 21.32 -46.44 -5.30
CA VAL A 697 20.73 -46.31 -6.64
C VAL A 697 21.52 -45.14 -7.14
N ALA A 698 22.49 -45.39 -8.04
CA ALA A 698 23.38 -44.36 -8.54
C ALA A 698 22.47 -43.22 -9.00
N ALA A 699 22.36 -42.17 -8.18
CA ALA A 699 21.65 -40.98 -8.56
C ALA A 699 22.34 -40.59 -9.86
N PRO A 700 21.61 -40.47 -10.99
CA PRO A 700 22.25 -40.11 -12.24
C PRO A 700 23.08 -38.88 -11.93
N SER A 701 24.40 -38.98 -12.07
CA SER A 701 25.31 -37.97 -11.57
C SER A 701 24.95 -36.65 -12.23
N LEU A 702 24.18 -35.81 -11.53
CA LEU A 702 23.72 -34.55 -12.05
C LEU A 702 24.95 -33.67 -12.09
N ARG A 703 25.51 -33.51 -13.29
CA ARG A 703 26.62 -32.58 -13.47
C ARG A 703 26.05 -31.17 -13.39
N ARG A 704 26.70 -30.32 -12.60
CA ARG A 704 26.44 -28.89 -12.67
C ARG A 704 26.84 -28.44 -14.08
N LEU A 705 25.91 -27.81 -14.79
CA LEU A 705 26.19 -27.32 -16.13
C LEU A 705 27.11 -26.11 -16.08
N GLU A 706 27.97 -25.99 -17.08
CA GLU A 706 28.66 -24.74 -17.34
C GLU A 706 27.67 -23.77 -17.99
N LEU A 707 27.37 -22.71 -17.26
CA LEU A 707 26.47 -21.64 -17.68
C LEU A 707 27.31 -20.42 -18.04
N SER A 708 27.03 -19.81 -19.19
CA SER A 708 27.52 -18.47 -19.47
C SER A 708 26.88 -17.46 -18.50
N HIS A 709 27.43 -16.24 -18.44
CA HIS A 709 26.76 -15.19 -17.69
C HIS A 709 25.36 -14.98 -18.27
N ALA A 710 24.33 -15.20 -17.43
CA ALA A 710 22.95 -14.97 -17.82
C ALA A 710 22.81 -13.51 -18.28
N ARG A 711 22.37 -13.33 -19.52
CA ARG A 711 22.02 -12.03 -20.06
C ARG A 711 20.60 -11.74 -19.61
N GLU A 712 20.46 -10.83 -18.65
CA GLU A 712 19.16 -10.29 -18.28
C GLU A 712 18.64 -9.43 -19.44
N ILE A 713 17.56 -9.88 -20.08
CA ILE A 713 16.86 -9.08 -21.11
C ILE A 713 15.82 -8.22 -20.40
N HIS A 714 15.09 -8.83 -19.46
CA HIS A 714 14.07 -8.20 -18.63
C HIS A 714 14.08 -8.82 -17.21
N PRO A 715 13.46 -8.17 -16.19
CA PRO A 715 13.35 -8.72 -14.84
C PRO A 715 12.61 -10.07 -14.73
N TRP A 716 11.97 -10.52 -15.82
CA TRP A 716 11.19 -11.74 -15.94
C TRP A 716 11.69 -12.67 -17.05
N GLU A 717 12.80 -12.33 -17.71
CA GLU A 717 13.37 -13.09 -18.82
C GLU A 717 14.90 -13.06 -18.78
N TYR A 718 15.48 -14.25 -18.63
CA TYR A 718 16.92 -14.45 -18.61
C TYR A 718 17.28 -15.41 -19.72
N VAL A 719 18.27 -15.02 -20.51
CA VAL A 719 18.83 -15.88 -21.55
C VAL A 719 20.21 -16.32 -21.10
N VAL A 720 20.42 -17.63 -21.04
CA VAL A 720 21.69 -18.22 -20.64
C VAL A 720 22.10 -19.25 -21.69
N GLU A 721 23.37 -19.22 -22.07
CA GLU A 721 23.95 -20.26 -22.90
C GLU A 721 24.49 -21.34 -21.96
N ALA A 722 24.04 -22.58 -22.14
CA ALA A 722 24.45 -23.70 -21.32
C ALA A 722 25.10 -24.75 -22.21
N THR A 723 26.28 -25.23 -21.80
CA THR A 723 26.99 -26.30 -22.51
C THR A 723 27.06 -27.54 -21.62
N GLY A 724 26.64 -28.68 -22.16
CA GLY A 724 26.76 -29.96 -21.47
C GLY A 724 26.33 -31.15 -22.32
N HIS A 725 26.74 -32.35 -21.92
CA HIS A 725 26.30 -33.61 -22.51
C HIS A 725 25.60 -34.45 -21.43
N GLY A 726 24.32 -34.75 -21.64
CA GLY A 726 23.50 -35.55 -20.72
C GLY A 726 22.63 -34.73 -19.76
N LEU A 727 22.36 -35.29 -18.58
CA LEU A 727 21.53 -34.65 -17.56
C LEU A 727 22.34 -33.60 -16.77
N GLY A 728 21.81 -32.40 -16.73
CA GLY A 728 22.37 -31.25 -16.03
C GLY A 728 21.38 -30.62 -15.08
N PHE A 729 21.88 -29.81 -14.15
CA PHE A 729 21.07 -29.05 -13.22
C PHE A 729 21.30 -27.55 -13.36
N ILE A 730 20.20 -26.79 -13.44
CA ILE A 730 20.19 -25.34 -13.48
C ILE A 730 19.51 -24.83 -12.22
N GLU A 731 20.19 -23.97 -11.48
CA GLU A 731 19.67 -23.31 -10.28
C GLU A 731 19.45 -21.82 -10.59
N PHE A 732 18.23 -21.35 -10.39
CA PHE A 732 17.88 -19.94 -10.46
C PHE A 732 17.48 -19.46 -9.08
N LYS A 733 18.36 -18.63 -8.49
CA LYS A 733 18.28 -18.11 -7.11
C LYS A 733 17.19 -17.05 -6.92
N SER A 734 15.97 -17.41 -7.31
CA SER A 734 14.73 -16.69 -7.00
C SER A 734 13.79 -17.64 -6.27
N ARG A 735 12.91 -17.10 -5.42
CA ARG A 735 11.91 -17.90 -4.70
C ARG A 735 11.14 -18.81 -5.67
N PHE A 736 11.02 -20.09 -5.31
CA PHE A 736 10.40 -21.14 -6.10
C PHE A 736 8.98 -20.73 -6.48
N ASN A 737 8.70 -20.72 -7.78
CA ASN A 737 7.40 -20.45 -8.32
C ASN A 737 7.20 -21.32 -9.59
N PRO A 738 6.17 -22.18 -9.64
CA PRO A 738 5.93 -23.10 -10.75
C PRO A 738 5.67 -22.40 -12.10
N ASP A 739 5.40 -21.09 -12.10
CA ASP A 739 5.17 -20.32 -13.33
C ASP A 739 6.49 -19.87 -14.01
N TRP A 740 7.65 -20.18 -13.42
CA TRP A 740 8.93 -20.08 -14.12
C TRP A 740 9.11 -21.27 -15.04
N ILE A 741 9.21 -21.00 -16.33
CA ILE A 741 9.43 -21.99 -17.37
C ILE A 741 10.85 -21.87 -17.92
N LEU A 742 11.44 -23.00 -18.27
CA LEU A 742 12.69 -23.06 -18.99
C LEU A 742 12.41 -23.52 -20.42
N LEU A 743 12.68 -22.65 -21.38
CA LEU A 743 12.60 -22.92 -22.81
C LEU A 743 13.99 -23.24 -23.36
N GLY A 744 14.05 -23.97 -24.48
CA GLY A 744 15.30 -24.31 -25.17
C GLY A 744 15.87 -25.69 -24.83
N ALA A 745 15.34 -26.38 -23.81
CA ALA A 745 15.69 -27.78 -23.51
C ALA A 745 14.51 -28.53 -22.90
N ARG A 746 14.51 -29.86 -23.05
CA ARG A 746 13.60 -30.73 -22.26
C ARG A 746 14.02 -30.64 -20.80
N SER A 747 13.10 -30.21 -19.96
CA SER A 747 13.39 -29.92 -18.56
C SER A 747 12.28 -30.40 -17.63
N THR A 748 12.65 -30.68 -16.39
CA THR A 748 11.73 -30.90 -15.28
C THR A 748 11.98 -29.84 -14.23
N HIS A 749 10.96 -29.02 -13.95
CA HIS A 749 11.04 -28.00 -12.93
C HIS A 749 10.96 -28.62 -11.53
N VAL A 750 11.88 -28.24 -10.67
CA VAL A 750 12.06 -28.76 -9.32
C VAL A 750 12.35 -27.62 -8.34
N ARG A 751 12.13 -27.85 -7.04
CA ARG A 751 12.49 -26.90 -6.00
C ARG A 751 13.92 -27.18 -5.53
N ALA A 752 14.84 -26.29 -5.88
CA ALA A 752 16.23 -26.33 -5.43
C ALA A 752 16.36 -25.72 -4.03
N ASP A 753 17.19 -26.30 -3.15
CA ASP A 753 17.49 -25.76 -1.79
C ASP A 753 16.26 -25.37 -0.95
N ALA A 754 15.13 -26.06 -1.14
CA ALA A 754 13.83 -25.74 -0.53
C ALA A 754 13.30 -24.31 -0.79
N TYR A 755 14.01 -23.51 -1.59
CA TYR A 755 13.69 -22.09 -1.81
C TYR A 755 13.80 -21.67 -3.28
N ALA A 756 14.77 -22.18 -4.05
CA ALA A 756 15.08 -21.70 -5.39
C ALA A 756 14.32 -22.46 -6.49
N ASN A 757 14.23 -21.85 -7.68
CA ASN A 757 13.77 -22.54 -8.89
C ASN A 757 14.92 -23.38 -9.45
N GLY A 758 14.68 -24.67 -9.70
CA GLY A 758 15.66 -25.56 -10.31
C GLY A 758 15.08 -26.26 -11.53
N TRP A 759 15.92 -26.61 -12.50
CA TRP A 759 15.53 -27.47 -13.61
C TRP A 759 16.54 -28.58 -13.79
N ILE A 760 16.04 -29.81 -13.87
CA ILE A 760 16.80 -30.94 -14.40
C ILE A 760 16.63 -30.88 -15.92
N VAL A 761 17.70 -30.63 -16.64
CA VAL A 761 17.70 -30.45 -18.09
C VAL A 761 18.49 -31.55 -18.76
N ARG A 762 18.12 -31.94 -19.98
CA ARG A 762 18.99 -32.77 -20.83
C ARG A 762 19.54 -31.88 -21.96
N LEU A 763 20.86 -31.77 -22.02
CA LEU A 763 21.58 -31.04 -23.06
C LEU A 763 22.43 -32.00 -23.90
N ASP A 764 22.46 -31.77 -25.22
CA ASP A 764 23.28 -32.51 -26.18
C ASP A 764 24.23 -31.52 -26.89
N GLY A 765 25.05 -30.81 -26.10
CA GLY A 765 25.96 -29.76 -26.57
C GLY A 765 25.62 -28.39 -25.98
N THR A 766 25.91 -27.33 -26.74
CA THR A 766 25.61 -25.94 -26.36
C THR A 766 24.19 -25.58 -26.76
N SER A 767 23.41 -25.03 -25.84
CA SER A 767 22.03 -24.60 -26.08
C SER A 767 21.74 -23.25 -25.44
N LEU A 768 20.98 -22.43 -26.15
CA LEU A 768 20.46 -21.18 -25.61
C LEU A 768 19.17 -21.49 -24.83
N LEU A 769 19.20 -21.25 -23.53
CA LEU A 769 18.10 -21.50 -22.63
C LEU A 769 17.47 -20.18 -22.18
N THR A 770 16.15 -20.10 -22.26
CA THR A 770 15.40 -18.93 -21.80
C THR A 770 14.62 -19.29 -20.55
N ILE A 771 14.99 -18.71 -19.42
CA ILE A 771 14.23 -18.76 -18.17
C ILE A 771 13.23 -17.61 -18.22
N TYR A 772 11.93 -17.94 -18.24
CA TYR A 772 10.85 -16.98 -18.45
C TYR A 772 9.73 -17.14 -17.42
N PHE A 773 9.05 -16.06 -17.06
CA PHE A 773 7.92 -16.08 -16.12
C PHE A 773 6.56 -15.94 -16.82
N GLN A 774 5.78 -17.02 -16.90
CA GLN A 774 4.55 -17.17 -17.71
C GLN A 774 3.40 -16.14 -17.47
N PRO A 775 3.11 -15.64 -16.25
CA PRO A 775 1.92 -14.82 -15.97
C PRO A 775 1.90 -13.42 -16.61
N GLN A 776 2.97 -12.98 -17.27
CA GLN A 776 3.12 -11.62 -17.80
C GLN A 776 2.31 -11.35 -19.08
N HIS A 777 2.05 -12.36 -19.93
CA HIS A 777 1.29 -12.16 -21.17
C HIS A 777 -0.13 -11.62 -20.93
N GLY A 778 -0.78 -12.05 -19.86
CA GLY A 778 -2.09 -11.50 -19.46
C GLY A 778 -1.98 -10.04 -19.03
N PHE A 779 -0.91 -9.67 -18.32
CA PHE A 779 -0.67 -8.30 -17.88
C PHE A 779 -0.38 -7.37 -19.07
N ASP A 780 0.54 -7.75 -19.95
CA ASP A 780 0.92 -6.93 -21.12
C ASP A 780 -0.27 -6.76 -22.08
N PHE A 781 -1.06 -7.80 -22.29
CA PHE A 781 -2.28 -7.73 -23.09
C PHE A 781 -3.32 -6.80 -22.45
N VAL A 782 -3.56 -6.91 -21.14
CA VAL A 782 -4.54 -6.05 -20.43
C VAL A 782 -4.07 -4.60 -20.37
N ALA A 783 -2.78 -4.35 -20.14
CA ALA A 783 -2.19 -3.02 -20.13
C ALA A 783 -2.25 -2.37 -21.52
N ALA A 784 -1.92 -3.12 -22.58
CA ALA A 784 -2.04 -2.66 -23.96
C ALA A 784 -3.50 -2.39 -24.35
N ALA A 785 -4.43 -3.30 -24.00
CA ALA A 785 -5.85 -3.15 -24.28
C ALA A 785 -6.46 -1.93 -23.56
N ALA A 786 -6.09 -1.69 -22.31
CA ALA A 786 -6.53 -0.52 -21.56
C ALA A 786 -5.92 0.79 -22.05
N GLY A 787 -4.64 0.79 -22.40
CA GLY A 787 -3.97 1.94 -23.03
C GLY A 787 -4.64 2.29 -24.36
N PHE A 788 -4.92 1.28 -25.19
CA PHE A 788 -5.65 1.46 -26.45
C PHE A 788 -7.08 1.94 -26.23
N GLY A 789 -7.77 1.42 -25.21
CA GLY A 789 -9.11 1.86 -24.81
C GLY A 789 -9.13 3.33 -24.37
N TYR A 790 -8.16 3.76 -23.55
CA TYR A 790 -8.05 5.14 -23.09
C TYR A 790 -7.80 6.11 -24.25
N VAL A 791 -6.86 5.78 -25.14
CA VAL A 791 -6.57 6.59 -26.34
C VAL A 791 -7.78 6.62 -27.28
N SER A 792 -8.45 5.49 -27.49
CA SER A 792 -9.63 5.39 -28.35
C SER A 792 -10.80 6.25 -27.82
N VAL A 793 -11.03 6.26 -26.51
CA VAL A 793 -12.06 7.11 -25.89
C VAL A 793 -11.73 8.60 -26.04
N LEU A 794 -10.46 8.99 -25.84
CA LEU A 794 -10.02 10.37 -26.04
C LEU A 794 -10.16 10.82 -27.50
N LEU A 795 -9.78 9.97 -28.46
CA LEU A 795 -9.96 10.24 -29.88
C LEU A 795 -11.44 10.33 -30.26
N LEU A 796 -12.28 9.43 -29.75
CA LEU A 796 -13.73 9.47 -29.97
C LEU A 796 -14.34 10.78 -29.46
N LEU A 797 -13.92 11.23 -28.26
CA LEU A 797 -14.34 12.51 -27.69
C LEU A 797 -13.90 13.71 -28.54
N ALA A 798 -12.68 13.68 -29.07
CA ALA A 798 -12.18 14.71 -29.98
C ALA A 798 -13.02 14.74 -31.27
N VAL A 799 -13.32 13.58 -31.86
CA VAL A 799 -14.14 13.44 -33.08
C VAL A 799 -15.58 13.90 -32.84
N VAL A 800 -16.19 13.53 -31.71
CA VAL A 800 -17.55 13.99 -31.34
C VAL A 800 -17.57 15.51 -31.16
N ARG A 801 -16.55 16.09 -30.52
CA ARG A 801 -16.44 17.56 -30.41
C ARG A 801 -16.26 18.22 -31.78
N LEU A 802 -15.35 17.74 -32.62
CA LEU A 802 -15.10 18.26 -33.96
C LEU A 802 -16.37 18.19 -34.82
N SER A 803 -17.04 17.04 -34.88
CA SER A 803 -18.28 16.87 -35.65
C SER A 803 -19.43 17.74 -35.13
N SER A 804 -19.57 17.90 -33.81
CA SER A 804 -20.57 18.82 -33.23
C SER A 804 -20.25 20.29 -33.53
N SER A 805 -18.98 20.66 -33.60
CA SER A 805 -18.54 22.01 -33.97
C SER A 805 -18.75 22.29 -35.45
N LEU A 806 -18.56 21.28 -36.32
CA LEU A 806 -18.80 21.40 -37.75
C LEU A 806 -20.30 21.53 -38.06
N ARG A 807 -21.17 20.72 -37.43
CA ARG A 807 -22.63 20.83 -37.60
C ARG A 807 -23.19 22.18 -37.17
N ARG A 808 -22.58 22.84 -36.18
CA ARG A 808 -22.97 24.19 -35.74
C ARG A 808 -22.51 25.32 -36.66
N LYS A 809 -21.53 25.07 -37.53
CA LYS A 809 -21.08 26.05 -38.54
C LYS A 809 -21.83 25.91 -39.86
N SER A 810 -22.47 24.77 -40.10
CA SER A 810 -23.27 24.51 -41.31
C SER A 810 -24.76 24.86 -41.17
N THR A 811 -25.20 25.23 -39.97
CA THR A 811 -26.54 25.78 -39.66
C THR A 811 -26.38 27.21 -39.21
#